data_AF-A0A850MM98-F1
#
_entry.id   AF-A0A850MM98-F1
#
_cell.length_a   1.000
_cell.length_b   1.000
_cell.length_c   1.000
_cell.angle_alpha   90.00
_cell.angle_beta   90.00
_cell.angle_gamma   90.00
#
_symmetry.space_group_name_H-M   'P 1'
#
loop_
_entity.id
_entity.type
_entity.pdbx_description
1 polymer ?
#
loop_
_entity_poly.entity_id
_entity_poly.type
_entity_poly.pdbx_seq_one_letter_code
_entity_poly.pdbx_strand_id
1 'polypeptide(L)'
;MVQESVPRKRNLLYEMLLKLSGIEKRITLSEEDIKKEITEIKNKYLPFLAVLSNFFQTFMKDMHEHLRDNLNIDKIENKGIIEPIYQDFKKFELKDEGLKKEQARILDLLKNQIQLISGPKSIKKEIDQDTDQLLQYLLIHFNRIDKNLDKLLPIESSEHLNEFDTLVNEIEEILDILSNITEEDIEEISARIKSLNSKLKYKKALFSFAMITRGFKLNKISLLKFQTLLKRNIRAEIIRATIIWTLKTFGALTIEQIEEKTKIDSKELLANCFSLLDRKEISIRESKHEIKYDIIREYPKLYRFINKEIWNQKRNLDKLPILSRSLLNAILSIADVILEKVLKIGSETDKIYEEEIQPLSKSLNKLNKAIKPMGSLEDHKAQQDKIAALIELYSMFRVKMVHEKEPYLIERSEKETKQQQLDNFILTATKIDFERGLLLSILRKRGPLNIRDLAELSDIPQNIVVRHVLKLVKDKIITTKGMENDYYLYEIPRTLTVFERNFRDIYIPFVKLIQSYINLQKYDDIKLERIPQISNELNVMSDSLSKLLEIELDSKIKEVIQTQLERTNVILSGCLQLDEKLPKTRSRFDLTKLAMMSLPRIEEQYADLIEPQYLVGFGDIELDINKCLACASCQEICPESAVILTTEWDLPATLDMTEEDLGNLPENRRMLIQLIKKIAVKKPTRSIKLPKDTLGFGTIKYNPLLCIACRKCEERCPNSALSFQEFWNFPEIMKTLLEEG
;
A
#
# COMPACT_ATOMS: atom_id res chain seq x y z
N MET A 1 2.29 0.83 -36.94
CA MET A 1 1.16 1.53 -37.58
C MET A 1 -0.15 1.38 -36.80
N VAL A 2 -0.49 0.23 -36.21
CA VAL A 2 -1.74 0.04 -35.43
C VAL A 2 -1.83 0.86 -34.13
N GLN A 3 -0.69 1.18 -33.48
CA GLN A 3 -0.70 1.95 -32.21
C GLN A 3 -1.21 3.40 -32.33
N GLU A 4 -1.24 3.99 -33.53
CA GLU A 4 -1.69 5.36 -33.74
C GLU A 4 -3.20 5.49 -34.00
N SER A 5 -3.87 4.40 -34.43
CA SER A 5 -5.32 4.40 -34.71
C SER A 5 -6.18 4.06 -33.49
N VAL A 6 -5.59 3.52 -32.42
CA VAL A 6 -6.33 3.06 -31.24
C VAL A 6 -6.47 4.21 -30.22
N PRO A 7 -7.68 4.47 -29.68
CA PRO A 7 -7.88 5.52 -28.68
C PRO A 7 -6.96 5.34 -27.47
N ARG A 8 -6.34 6.44 -26.99
CA ARG A 8 -5.40 6.42 -25.84
C ARG A 8 -5.94 5.67 -24.62
N LYS A 9 -7.26 5.73 -24.39
CA LYS A 9 -7.95 5.05 -23.28
C LYS A 9 -7.89 3.52 -23.37
N ARG A 10 -7.73 2.94 -24.57
CA ARG A 10 -7.58 1.49 -24.77
C ARG A 10 -6.14 1.05 -25.04
N ASN A 11 -5.25 1.94 -25.48
CA ASN A 11 -3.88 1.60 -25.90
C ASN A 11 -3.08 0.87 -24.79
N LEU A 12 -3.24 1.30 -23.53
CA LEU A 12 -2.54 0.71 -22.38
C LEU A 12 -2.95 -0.75 -22.11
N LEU A 13 -4.20 -1.10 -22.42
CA LEU A 13 -4.73 -2.45 -22.29
C LEU A 13 -4.24 -3.34 -23.45
N TYR A 14 -4.15 -2.80 -24.67
CA TYR A 14 -3.64 -3.54 -25.83
C TYR A 14 -2.16 -3.89 -25.70
N GLU A 15 -1.34 -2.95 -25.23
CA GLU A 15 0.07 -3.26 -24.96
C GLU A 15 0.24 -4.38 -23.94
N MET A 16 -0.66 -4.46 -22.96
CA MET A 16 -0.67 -5.55 -21.99
C MET A 16 -0.98 -6.90 -22.68
N LEU A 17 -1.96 -6.94 -23.59
CA LEU A 17 -2.34 -8.16 -24.31
C LEU A 17 -1.28 -8.66 -25.31
N LEU A 18 -0.63 -7.76 -26.05
CA LEU A 18 0.45 -8.12 -26.99
C LEU A 18 1.67 -8.68 -26.26
N LYS A 19 2.06 -8.05 -25.14
CA LYS A 19 3.16 -8.54 -24.30
C LYS A 19 2.85 -9.90 -23.67
N LEU A 20 1.58 -10.19 -23.38
CA LEU A 20 1.14 -11.47 -22.84
C LEU A 20 1.03 -12.58 -23.91
N SER A 21 0.93 -12.25 -25.20
CA SER A 21 0.69 -13.23 -26.29
C SER A 21 1.93 -13.59 -27.14
N GLY A 22 2.96 -12.74 -27.22
CA GLY A 22 4.31 -13.11 -27.66
C GLY A 22 4.50 -13.58 -29.13
N ILE A 23 3.98 -12.85 -30.13
CA ILE A 23 3.99 -13.24 -31.55
C ILE A 23 5.00 -12.40 -32.38
N GLU A 24 6.00 -13.02 -33.05
CA GLU A 24 6.90 -12.40 -34.06
C GLU A 24 7.24 -13.35 -35.26
N LYS A 25 7.54 -12.77 -36.44
CA LYS A 25 7.71 -13.42 -37.79
C LYS A 25 9.05 -14.17 -37.97
N ARG A 26 9.13 -15.21 -38.85
CA ARG A 26 10.36 -16.02 -39.12
C ARG A 26 10.87 -15.96 -40.58
N ILE A 27 12.21 -16.05 -40.77
CA ILE A 27 12.96 -16.25 -42.04
C ILE A 27 13.69 -17.63 -41.99
N THR A 28 13.87 -18.33 -43.11
CA THR A 28 14.51 -19.66 -43.22
C THR A 28 15.81 -19.62 -44.04
N LEU A 29 16.94 -20.08 -43.48
CA LEU A 29 18.24 -20.25 -44.18
C LEU A 29 18.59 -21.73 -44.46
N SER A 30 19.51 -21.97 -45.40
CA SER A 30 19.99 -23.30 -45.80
C SER A 30 21.08 -23.85 -44.85
N GLU A 31 21.23 -25.18 -44.76
CA GLU A 31 22.23 -25.82 -43.89
C GLU A 31 23.69 -25.54 -44.29
N GLU A 32 23.96 -25.30 -45.58
CA GLU A 32 25.32 -25.00 -46.09
C GLU A 32 25.77 -23.61 -45.67
N ASP A 33 24.86 -22.62 -45.71
CA ASP A 33 25.13 -21.25 -45.28
C ASP A 33 25.44 -21.20 -43.77
N ILE A 34 24.69 -21.97 -42.97
CA ILE A 34 24.91 -22.10 -41.53
C ILE A 34 26.29 -22.68 -41.23
N LYS A 35 26.73 -23.73 -41.96
CA LYS A 35 28.08 -24.33 -41.77
C LYS A 35 29.20 -23.36 -42.13
N LYS A 36 29.02 -22.56 -43.18
CA LYS A 36 30.01 -21.54 -43.59
C LYS A 36 30.17 -20.46 -42.52
N GLU A 37 29.06 -19.91 -42.02
CA GLU A 37 29.07 -18.88 -40.97
C GLU A 37 29.70 -19.42 -39.66
N ILE A 38 29.41 -20.66 -39.26
CA ILE A 38 30.06 -21.30 -38.09
C ILE A 38 31.58 -21.39 -38.28
N THR A 39 32.04 -21.73 -39.48
CA THR A 39 33.48 -21.88 -39.76
C THR A 39 34.19 -20.53 -39.68
N GLU A 40 33.58 -19.47 -40.20
CA GLU A 40 34.10 -18.10 -40.09
C GLU A 40 34.18 -17.62 -38.63
N ILE A 41 33.16 -17.92 -37.82
CA ILE A 41 33.17 -17.62 -36.38
C ILE A 41 34.30 -18.41 -35.69
N LYS A 42 34.45 -19.71 -36.01
CA LYS A 42 35.49 -20.58 -35.42
C LYS A 42 36.91 -20.08 -35.70
N ASN A 43 37.17 -19.63 -36.93
CA ASN A 43 38.47 -19.10 -37.33
C ASN A 43 38.84 -17.81 -36.60
N LYS A 44 37.86 -17.00 -36.17
CA LYS A 44 38.09 -15.78 -35.38
C LYS A 44 38.15 -16.05 -33.87
N TYR A 45 37.38 -17.03 -33.39
CA TYR A 45 37.23 -17.34 -31.97
C TYR A 45 38.47 -17.97 -31.32
N LEU A 46 39.12 -18.94 -31.99
CA LEU A 46 40.28 -19.62 -31.41
C LEU A 46 41.49 -18.70 -31.18
N PRO A 47 41.90 -17.85 -32.16
CA PRO A 47 42.96 -16.86 -31.93
C PRO A 47 42.59 -15.85 -30.83
N PHE A 48 41.31 -15.48 -30.76
CA PHE A 48 40.80 -14.59 -29.74
C PHE A 48 40.97 -15.15 -28.33
N LEU A 49 40.68 -16.44 -28.09
CA LEU A 49 40.88 -17.06 -26.77
C LEU A 49 42.35 -17.01 -26.31
N ALA A 50 43.30 -17.22 -27.22
CA ALA A 50 44.73 -17.16 -26.89
C ALA A 50 45.16 -15.73 -26.48
N VAL A 51 44.73 -14.74 -27.26
CA VAL A 51 44.97 -13.31 -26.98
C VAL A 51 44.31 -12.88 -25.66
N LEU A 52 43.11 -13.39 -25.39
CA LEU A 52 42.33 -13.08 -24.21
C LEU A 52 43.01 -13.56 -22.92
N SER A 53 43.69 -14.72 -22.93
CA SER A 53 44.46 -15.19 -21.78
C SER A 53 45.58 -14.20 -21.38
N ASN A 54 46.33 -13.70 -22.36
CA ASN A 54 47.40 -12.72 -22.12
C ASN A 54 46.84 -11.36 -21.65
N PHE A 55 45.68 -10.97 -22.18
CA PHE A 55 44.94 -9.80 -21.69
C PHE A 55 44.61 -9.95 -20.21
N PHE A 56 44.04 -11.08 -19.76
CA PHE A 56 43.69 -11.27 -18.35
C PHE A 56 44.89 -11.29 -17.40
N GLN A 57 46.03 -11.85 -17.82
CA GLN A 57 47.25 -11.83 -17.03
C GLN A 57 47.72 -10.39 -16.80
N THR A 58 47.84 -9.62 -17.89
CA THR A 58 48.24 -8.20 -17.83
C THR A 58 47.24 -7.39 -17.02
N PHE A 59 45.95 -7.57 -17.30
CA PHE A 59 44.88 -6.82 -16.65
C PHE A 59 44.78 -7.12 -15.15
N MET A 60 44.87 -8.38 -14.71
CA MET A 60 44.86 -8.71 -13.27
C MET A 60 46.02 -8.08 -12.51
N LYS A 61 47.21 -8.06 -13.13
CA LYS A 61 48.39 -7.46 -12.54
C LYS A 61 48.19 -5.94 -12.39
N ASP A 62 47.80 -5.27 -13.45
CA ASP A 62 47.56 -3.82 -13.46
C ASP A 62 46.43 -3.45 -12.48
N MET A 63 45.38 -4.28 -12.38
CA MET A 63 44.30 -4.11 -11.42
C MET A 63 44.80 -4.28 -9.97
N HIS A 64 45.62 -5.29 -9.67
CA HIS A 64 46.21 -5.48 -8.35
C HIS A 64 47.08 -4.28 -7.93
N GLU A 65 47.88 -3.74 -8.85
CA GLU A 65 48.67 -2.51 -8.60
C GLU A 65 47.77 -1.30 -8.35
N HIS A 66 46.76 -1.09 -9.20
CA HIS A 66 45.79 0.00 -9.04
C HIS A 66 45.01 -0.09 -7.71
N LEU A 67 44.73 -1.31 -7.24
CA LEU A 67 44.04 -1.57 -5.98
C LEU A 67 44.87 -1.23 -4.75
N ARG A 68 46.16 -1.53 -4.81
CA ARG A 68 47.12 -1.21 -3.76
C ARG A 68 47.35 0.30 -3.68
N ASP A 69 47.55 0.95 -4.83
CA ASP A 69 48.10 2.30 -4.85
C ASP A 69 47.03 3.39 -4.88
N ASN A 70 45.91 3.19 -5.60
CA ASN A 70 44.92 4.25 -5.84
C ASN A 70 43.63 4.08 -5.02
N LEU A 71 43.10 2.85 -4.93
CA LEU A 71 41.80 2.62 -4.31
C LEU A 71 41.83 2.65 -2.77
N ASN A 72 43.02 2.60 -2.14
CA ASN A 72 43.20 2.58 -0.69
C ASN A 72 42.21 1.60 -0.04
N ILE A 73 42.35 0.29 -0.29
CA ILE A 73 41.45 -0.76 0.24
C ILE A 73 41.21 -0.59 1.75
N ASP A 74 42.19 -0.08 2.48
CA ASP A 74 42.14 0.25 3.90
C ASP A 74 41.02 1.22 4.30
N LYS A 75 40.54 2.05 3.36
CA LYS A 75 39.41 3.00 3.53
C LYS A 75 38.04 2.34 3.37
N ILE A 76 37.97 1.08 2.94
CA ILE A 76 36.72 0.33 2.84
C ILE A 76 36.42 -0.25 4.22
N GLU A 77 35.45 0.34 4.91
CA GLU A 77 35.00 -0.09 6.23
C GLU A 77 33.89 -1.14 6.17
N ASN A 78 33.21 -1.27 5.02
CA ASN A 78 32.09 -2.17 4.87
C ASN A 78 32.51 -3.60 4.50
N LYS A 79 32.57 -4.47 5.51
CA LYS A 79 32.78 -5.92 5.32
C LYS A 79 31.81 -6.55 4.31
N GLY A 80 30.58 -6.05 4.22
CA GLY A 80 29.55 -6.55 3.30
C GLY A 80 29.83 -6.37 1.81
N ILE A 81 30.84 -5.56 1.43
CA ILE A 81 31.25 -5.37 0.03
C ILE A 81 32.46 -6.25 -0.29
N ILE A 82 33.44 -6.29 0.62
CA ILE A 82 34.68 -7.04 0.43
C ILE A 82 34.41 -8.55 0.49
N GLU A 83 33.58 -9.00 1.43
CA GLU A 83 33.36 -10.43 1.66
C GLU A 83 32.73 -11.15 0.45
N PRO A 84 31.64 -10.65 -0.20
CA PRO A 84 31.10 -11.30 -1.39
C PRO A 84 32.11 -11.38 -2.54
N ILE A 85 32.87 -10.29 -2.76
CA ILE A 85 33.89 -10.23 -3.81
C ILE A 85 34.99 -11.25 -3.55
N TYR A 86 35.47 -11.35 -2.30
CA TYR A 86 36.44 -12.36 -1.89
C TYR A 86 35.92 -13.78 -2.14
N GLN A 87 34.67 -14.07 -1.77
CA GLN A 87 34.08 -15.40 -1.97
C GLN A 87 33.90 -15.73 -3.45
N ASP A 88 33.48 -14.77 -4.28
CA ASP A 88 33.33 -14.99 -5.73
C ASP A 88 34.68 -15.19 -6.42
N PHE A 89 35.69 -14.39 -6.07
CA PHE A 89 37.05 -14.58 -6.58
C PHE A 89 37.63 -15.93 -6.18
N LYS A 90 37.36 -16.40 -4.96
CA LYS A 90 37.86 -17.68 -4.45
C LYS A 90 37.27 -18.89 -5.19
N LYS A 91 36.06 -18.77 -5.76
CA LYS A 91 35.40 -19.86 -6.50
C LYS A 91 35.99 -20.10 -7.89
N PHE A 92 36.75 -19.16 -8.44
CA PHE A 92 37.29 -19.30 -9.80
C PHE A 92 38.42 -20.32 -9.88
N GLU A 93 38.22 -21.36 -10.68
CA GLU A 93 39.24 -22.34 -11.04
C GLU A 93 39.94 -21.94 -12.34
N LEU A 94 41.00 -21.14 -12.23
CA LEU A 94 41.79 -20.68 -13.38
C LEU A 94 42.76 -21.79 -13.80
N LYS A 95 42.85 -22.10 -15.11
CA LYS A 95 43.78 -23.14 -15.62
C LYS A 95 45.22 -22.64 -15.73
N ASP A 96 45.41 -21.36 -16.04
CA ASP A 96 46.70 -20.73 -16.26
C ASP A 96 47.40 -20.38 -14.94
N GLU A 97 48.67 -20.76 -14.78
CA GLU A 97 49.43 -20.54 -13.54
C GLU A 97 49.71 -19.07 -13.25
N GLY A 98 49.91 -18.24 -14.28
CA GLY A 98 50.08 -16.80 -14.14
C GLY A 98 48.82 -16.15 -13.57
N LEU A 99 47.65 -16.55 -14.07
CA LEU A 99 46.36 -16.09 -13.57
C LEU A 99 46.11 -16.51 -12.11
N LYS A 100 46.43 -17.75 -11.74
CA LYS A 100 46.33 -18.23 -10.33
C LYS A 100 47.18 -17.41 -9.37
N LYS A 101 48.39 -17.03 -9.78
CA LYS A 101 49.32 -16.26 -8.95
C LYS A 101 48.77 -14.87 -8.65
N GLU A 102 48.21 -14.17 -9.64
CA GLU A 102 47.62 -12.85 -9.41
C GLU A 102 46.29 -12.94 -8.64
N GLN A 103 45.47 -13.97 -8.88
CA GLN A 103 44.27 -14.26 -8.08
C GLN A 103 44.60 -14.40 -6.59
N ALA A 104 45.65 -15.15 -6.23
CA ALA A 104 46.07 -15.33 -4.85
C ALA A 104 46.46 -13.99 -4.17
N ARG A 105 47.16 -13.11 -4.89
CA ARG A 105 47.55 -11.79 -4.38
C ARG A 105 46.35 -10.91 -4.08
N ILE A 106 45.35 -10.89 -4.98
CA ILE A 106 44.11 -10.15 -4.76
C ILE A 106 43.36 -10.71 -3.55
N LEU A 107 43.25 -12.04 -3.42
CA LEU A 107 42.60 -12.69 -2.28
C LEU A 107 43.26 -12.35 -0.93
N ASP A 108 44.59 -12.31 -0.88
CA ASP A 108 45.33 -11.94 0.34
C ASP A 108 45.06 -10.50 0.77
N LEU A 109 45.01 -9.55 -0.18
CA LEU A 109 44.66 -8.15 0.11
C LEU A 109 43.25 -8.03 0.72
N LEU A 110 42.25 -8.71 0.14
CA LEU A 110 40.87 -8.67 0.62
C LEU A 110 40.74 -9.29 2.01
N LYS A 111 41.44 -10.40 2.27
CA LYS A 111 41.40 -11.12 3.54
C LYS A 111 41.96 -10.30 4.70
N ASN A 112 43.06 -9.59 4.50
CA ASN A 112 43.69 -8.76 5.53
C ASN A 112 42.76 -7.62 5.99
N GLN A 113 42.04 -6.99 5.05
CA GLN A 113 41.12 -5.91 5.38
C GLN A 113 39.89 -6.38 6.17
N ILE A 114 39.36 -7.57 5.88
CA ILE A 114 38.23 -8.15 6.62
C ILE A 114 38.56 -8.34 8.11
N GLN A 115 39.80 -8.68 8.45
CA GLN A 115 40.24 -8.92 9.83
C GLN A 115 40.32 -7.63 10.66
N LEU A 116 40.79 -6.53 10.06
CA LEU A 116 40.94 -5.23 10.73
C LEU A 116 39.60 -4.64 11.20
N ILE A 117 38.53 -4.89 10.47
CA ILE A 117 37.19 -4.33 10.73
C ILE A 117 36.51 -4.95 11.99
N SER A 118 37.04 -6.04 12.57
CA SER A 118 36.30 -6.89 13.51
C SER A 118 36.64 -6.77 15.04
N GLY A 119 37.33 -5.73 15.55
CA GLY A 119 37.82 -5.65 16.96
C GLY A 119 36.97 -4.84 18.01
N PRO A 120 36.91 -5.22 19.32
CA PRO A 120 36.00 -4.62 20.34
C PRO A 120 36.58 -3.47 21.22
N LYS A 121 35.71 -2.57 21.75
CA LYS A 121 36.04 -1.47 22.72
C LYS A 121 35.08 -1.44 23.95
N SER A 122 35.58 -1.24 25.18
CA SER A 122 34.83 -1.25 26.46
C SER A 122 35.10 -0.04 27.37
N ILE A 123 34.10 0.48 28.13
CA ILE A 123 34.26 1.55 29.16
C ILE A 123 33.36 1.27 30.41
N LYS A 124 33.87 1.56 31.62
CA LYS A 124 33.30 1.34 33.00
C LYS A 124 32.58 2.58 33.60
N LYS A 125 31.85 2.40 34.72
CA LYS A 125 30.84 3.30 35.36
C LYS A 125 31.07 3.48 36.90
N GLU A 126 30.57 4.58 37.50
CA GLU A 126 30.38 4.84 38.96
C GLU A 126 29.13 5.75 39.18
N ILE A 127 28.42 5.65 40.33
CA ILE A 127 27.65 6.67 41.12
C ILE A 127 26.58 6.01 42.04
N ASP A 128 26.50 6.39 43.34
CA ASP A 128 25.37 6.14 44.27
C ASP A 128 25.37 7.14 45.48
N GLN A 129 24.23 7.79 45.84
CA GLN A 129 23.86 8.37 47.19
C GLN A 129 22.64 9.36 47.23
N ASP A 130 22.18 9.97 46.13
CA ASP A 130 21.20 11.10 46.16
C ASP A 130 19.70 10.69 46.05
N THR A 131 19.42 9.40 45.86
CA THR A 131 18.12 8.91 45.37
C THR A 131 17.10 8.63 46.48
N ASP A 132 17.54 8.22 47.67
CA ASP A 132 16.66 7.78 48.76
C ASP A 132 15.90 8.93 49.43
N GLN A 133 16.53 10.11 49.54
CA GLN A 133 15.90 11.29 50.14
C GLN A 133 14.73 11.80 49.30
N LEU A 134 14.82 11.67 47.97
CA LEU A 134 13.77 12.09 47.04
C LEU A 134 12.54 11.18 47.09
N LEU A 135 12.73 9.88 47.35
CA LEU A 135 11.63 8.92 47.49
C LEU A 135 10.81 9.15 48.76
N GLN A 136 11.46 9.43 49.90
CA GLN A 136 10.75 9.74 51.15
C GLN A 136 9.87 10.99 51.02
N TYR A 137 10.35 12.00 50.30
CA TYR A 137 9.58 13.22 50.06
C TYR A 137 8.31 12.97 49.24
N LEU A 138 8.37 12.06 48.25
CA LEU A 138 7.20 11.68 47.45
C LEU A 138 6.12 10.99 48.30
N LEU A 139 6.53 10.05 49.16
CA LEU A 139 5.62 9.31 50.03
C LEU A 139 4.76 10.23 50.92
N ILE A 140 5.35 11.30 51.47
CA ILE A 140 4.64 12.26 52.33
C ILE A 140 3.51 12.96 51.56
N HIS A 141 3.76 13.38 50.33
CA HIS A 141 2.77 14.08 49.51
C HIS A 141 1.66 13.15 49.01
N PHE A 142 1.98 11.89 48.69
CA PHE A 142 0.96 10.89 48.35
C PHE A 142 -0.05 10.69 49.49
N ASN A 143 0.42 10.56 50.73
CA ASN A 143 -0.45 10.45 51.89
C ASN A 143 -1.33 11.70 52.11
N ARG A 144 -0.82 12.89 51.75
CA ARG A 144 -1.59 14.14 51.85
C ARG A 144 -2.70 14.23 50.80
N ILE A 145 -2.43 13.80 49.56
CA ILE A 145 -3.42 13.69 48.50
C ILE A 145 -4.53 12.71 48.91
N ASP A 146 -4.17 11.54 49.45
CA ASP A 146 -5.13 10.53 49.89
C ASP A 146 -6.11 11.08 50.94
N LYS A 147 -5.58 11.77 51.96
CA LYS A 147 -6.37 12.41 53.02
C LYS A 147 -7.29 13.53 52.51
N ASN A 148 -6.90 14.24 51.46
CA ASN A 148 -7.73 15.29 50.86
C ASN A 148 -8.83 14.72 49.96
N LEU A 149 -8.58 13.60 49.29
CA LEU A 149 -9.60 12.88 48.52
C LEU A 149 -10.69 12.29 49.44
N ASP A 150 -10.34 11.86 50.65
CA ASP A 150 -11.33 11.40 51.64
C ASP A 150 -12.35 12.48 52.03
N LYS A 151 -12.01 13.76 51.87
CA LYS A 151 -12.94 14.88 52.11
C LYS A 151 -13.89 15.14 50.93
N LEU A 152 -13.58 14.62 49.75
CA LEU A 152 -14.34 14.80 48.50
C LEU A 152 -15.13 13.57 48.08
N LEU A 153 -14.89 12.41 48.69
CA LEU A 153 -15.73 11.23 48.45
C LEU A 153 -17.18 11.60 48.80
N PRO A 154 -18.10 11.59 47.82
CA PRO A 154 -19.50 11.80 48.13
C PRO A 154 -19.92 10.64 49.05
N ILE A 155 -20.43 11.00 50.23
CA ILE A 155 -21.36 10.13 50.94
C ILE A 155 -22.46 9.87 49.92
N GLU A 156 -22.70 8.62 49.51
CA GLU A 156 -23.80 8.23 48.61
C GLU A 156 -25.10 8.84 49.13
N SER A 157 -25.46 10.04 48.66
CA SER A 157 -26.62 10.75 49.16
C SER A 157 -27.83 10.18 48.45
N SER A 158 -28.88 9.89 49.20
CA SER A 158 -30.17 9.41 48.69
C SER A 158 -30.76 10.31 47.59
N GLU A 159 -30.29 11.56 47.47
CA GLU A 159 -30.68 12.52 46.43
C GLU A 159 -30.29 12.10 45.01
N HIS A 160 -29.09 11.55 44.78
CA HIS A 160 -28.68 11.14 43.42
C HIS A 160 -29.42 9.91 42.91
N LEU A 161 -29.83 9.01 43.81
CA LEU A 161 -30.69 7.87 43.45
C LEU A 161 -32.11 8.34 43.13
N ASN A 162 -32.65 9.32 43.88
CA ASN A 162 -33.96 9.90 43.59
C ASN A 162 -33.99 10.65 42.24
N GLU A 163 -32.91 11.37 41.90
CA GLU A 163 -32.73 11.97 40.56
C GLU A 163 -32.63 10.91 39.47
N PHE A 164 -31.99 9.77 39.75
CA PHE A 164 -31.93 8.63 38.85
C PHE A 164 -33.32 8.11 38.48
N ASP A 165 -34.12 7.78 39.50
CA ASP A 165 -35.44 7.19 39.31
C ASP A 165 -36.42 8.17 38.64
N THR A 166 -36.38 9.47 38.98
CA THR A 166 -37.23 10.48 38.33
C THR A 166 -36.94 10.61 36.84
N LEU A 167 -35.68 10.51 36.44
CA LEU A 167 -35.29 10.65 35.04
C LEU A 167 -35.58 9.39 34.23
N VAL A 168 -35.44 8.20 34.82
CA VAL A 168 -35.88 6.94 34.18
C VAL A 168 -37.38 6.97 33.90
N ASN A 169 -38.19 7.43 34.85
CA ASN A 169 -39.64 7.57 34.65
C ASN A 169 -39.97 8.60 33.54
N GLU A 170 -39.27 9.74 33.48
CA GLU A 170 -39.46 10.74 32.40
C GLU A 170 -39.10 10.15 31.01
N ILE A 171 -38.11 9.26 30.94
CA ILE A 171 -37.74 8.55 29.71
C ILE A 171 -38.82 7.56 29.30
N GLU A 172 -39.35 6.76 30.24
CA GLU A 172 -40.45 5.82 29.97
C GLU A 172 -41.66 6.55 29.40
N GLU A 173 -42.07 7.67 30.00
CA GLU A 173 -43.16 8.50 29.47
C GLU A 173 -42.91 8.97 28.03
N ILE A 174 -41.69 9.42 27.72
CA ILE A 174 -41.35 9.85 26.35
C ILE A 174 -41.37 8.66 25.37
N LEU A 175 -40.89 7.50 25.77
CA LEU A 175 -40.88 6.29 24.94
C LEU A 175 -42.30 5.78 24.66
N ASP A 176 -43.22 5.94 25.60
CA ASP A 176 -44.64 5.62 25.43
C ASP A 176 -45.32 6.61 24.46
N ILE A 177 -45.08 7.92 24.61
CA ILE A 177 -45.59 8.93 23.68
C ILE A 177 -45.08 8.66 22.26
N LEU A 178 -43.79 8.32 22.10
CA LEU A 178 -43.21 8.01 20.80
C LEU A 178 -43.86 6.79 20.12
N SER A 179 -44.48 5.90 20.89
CA SER A 179 -45.16 4.72 20.36
C SER A 179 -46.51 5.07 19.72
N ASN A 180 -47.16 6.17 20.10
CA ASN A 180 -48.51 6.57 19.67
C ASN A 180 -48.62 8.05 19.22
N ILE A 181 -47.66 8.53 18.43
CA ILE A 181 -47.55 9.94 18.02
C ILE A 181 -48.70 10.42 17.12
N THR A 182 -49.37 11.49 17.53
CA THR A 182 -50.26 12.34 16.72
C THR A 182 -49.56 13.64 16.29
N GLU A 183 -50.16 14.42 15.38
CA GLU A 183 -49.58 15.72 14.95
C GLU A 183 -49.55 16.76 16.08
N GLU A 184 -50.52 16.71 17.00
CA GLU A 184 -50.60 17.63 18.14
C GLU A 184 -49.45 17.41 19.14
N ASP A 185 -48.93 16.19 19.22
CA ASP A 185 -47.86 15.81 20.15
C ASP A 185 -46.46 16.32 19.75
N ILE A 186 -46.28 16.81 18.51
CA ILE A 186 -44.93 17.09 17.97
C ILE A 186 -44.20 18.19 18.76
N GLU A 187 -44.90 19.27 19.11
CA GLU A 187 -44.29 20.36 19.87
C GLU A 187 -44.11 19.99 21.35
N GLU A 188 -44.99 19.15 21.92
CA GLU A 188 -44.81 18.61 23.28
C GLU A 188 -43.58 17.68 23.35
N ILE A 189 -43.45 16.72 22.42
CA ILE A 189 -42.30 15.81 22.31
C ILE A 189 -41.01 16.62 22.14
N SER A 190 -41.04 17.68 21.33
CA SER A 190 -39.91 18.59 21.15
C SER A 190 -39.48 19.27 22.45
N ALA A 191 -40.43 19.75 23.25
CA ALA A 191 -40.16 20.35 24.55
C ALA A 191 -39.60 19.33 25.55
N ARG A 192 -40.21 18.13 25.63
CA ARG A 192 -39.77 17.05 26.53
C ARG A 192 -38.36 16.54 26.18
N ILE A 193 -38.05 16.33 24.90
CA ILE A 193 -36.70 15.91 24.46
C ILE A 193 -35.65 16.98 24.78
N LYS A 194 -35.98 18.26 24.67
CA LYS A 194 -35.07 19.36 25.06
C LYS A 194 -34.83 19.37 26.58
N SER A 195 -35.89 19.21 27.38
CA SER A 195 -35.80 19.07 28.85
C SER A 195 -34.89 17.89 29.22
N LEU A 196 -35.21 16.71 28.70
CA LEU A 196 -34.46 15.48 28.96
C LEU A 196 -32.99 15.62 28.58
N ASN A 197 -32.68 16.21 27.42
CA ASN A 197 -31.31 16.39 27.00
C ASN A 197 -30.51 17.35 27.90
N SER A 198 -31.17 18.33 28.54
CA SER A 198 -30.49 19.21 29.50
C SER A 198 -29.98 18.44 30.73
N LYS A 199 -30.71 17.39 31.14
CA LYS A 199 -30.35 16.50 32.25
C LYS A 199 -29.35 15.42 31.83
N LEU A 200 -29.60 14.73 30.72
CA LEU A 200 -28.76 13.64 30.18
C LEU A 200 -27.43 14.12 29.57
N LYS A 201 -27.38 15.36 29.07
CA LYS A 201 -26.24 15.96 28.36
C LYS A 201 -25.80 15.13 27.12
N TYR A 202 -26.73 14.47 26.41
CA TYR A 202 -26.47 13.61 25.24
C TYR A 202 -26.88 14.26 23.89
N LYS A 203 -25.95 15.01 23.29
CA LYS A 203 -26.22 15.89 22.13
C LYS A 203 -26.75 15.17 20.87
N LYS A 204 -26.47 13.88 20.67
CA LYS A 204 -26.81 13.13 19.44
C LYS A 204 -28.31 12.87 19.26
N ALA A 205 -29.03 12.64 20.36
CA ALA A 205 -30.49 12.53 20.35
C ALA A 205 -31.13 13.84 19.88
N LEU A 206 -30.66 14.98 20.42
CA LEU A 206 -31.17 16.30 20.06
C LEU A 206 -30.89 16.65 18.59
N PHE A 207 -29.71 16.31 18.07
CA PHE A 207 -29.37 16.53 16.66
C PHE A 207 -30.26 15.71 15.71
N SER A 208 -30.42 14.41 16.00
CA SER A 208 -31.26 13.52 15.19
C SER A 208 -32.71 14.00 15.17
N PHE A 209 -33.21 14.44 16.33
CA PHE A 209 -34.55 15.00 16.45
C PHE A 209 -34.70 16.29 15.63
N ALA A 210 -33.75 17.22 15.74
CA ALA A 210 -33.78 18.47 14.97
C ALA A 210 -33.78 18.24 13.45
N MET A 211 -33.01 17.27 12.95
CA MET A 211 -32.95 16.93 11.52
C MET A 211 -34.26 16.36 10.99
N ILE A 212 -34.86 15.42 11.74
CA ILE A 212 -36.13 14.78 11.37
C ILE A 212 -37.26 15.82 11.38
N THR A 213 -37.34 16.66 12.43
CA THR A 213 -38.33 17.74 12.55
C THR A 213 -38.17 18.80 11.47
N ARG A 214 -36.93 19.14 11.06
CA ARG A 214 -36.68 20.06 9.94
C ARG A 214 -37.13 19.47 8.61
N GLY A 215 -36.85 18.19 8.36
CA GLY A 215 -37.30 17.50 7.14
C GLY A 215 -38.82 17.50 6.99
N PHE A 216 -39.53 17.29 8.11
CA PHE A 216 -40.98 17.34 8.17
C PHE A 216 -41.54 18.75 7.99
N LYS A 217 -41.02 19.76 8.72
CA LYS A 217 -41.43 21.17 8.56
C LYS A 217 -41.19 21.73 7.15
N LEU A 218 -40.28 21.13 6.36
CA LEU A 218 -40.00 21.48 4.97
C LEU A 218 -40.78 20.63 3.94
N ASN A 219 -41.73 19.79 4.36
CA ASN A 219 -42.49 18.86 3.51
C ASN A 219 -41.63 17.92 2.65
N LYS A 220 -40.38 17.64 3.06
CA LYS A 220 -39.48 16.69 2.34
C LYS A 220 -39.77 15.23 2.67
N ILE A 221 -40.45 14.98 3.78
CA ILE A 221 -40.86 13.65 4.25
C ILE A 221 -42.32 13.70 4.66
N SER A 222 -43.07 12.64 4.37
CA SER A 222 -44.48 12.50 4.77
C SER A 222 -44.63 12.30 6.27
N LEU A 223 -45.82 12.57 6.83
CA LEU A 223 -46.15 12.31 8.24
C LEU A 223 -45.85 10.86 8.64
N LEU A 224 -46.22 9.89 7.79
CA LEU A 224 -45.95 8.47 8.03
C LEU A 224 -44.45 8.18 8.14
N LYS A 225 -43.62 8.79 7.27
CA LYS A 225 -42.17 8.63 7.30
C LYS A 225 -41.57 9.34 8.51
N PHE A 226 -42.09 10.51 8.88
CA PHE A 226 -41.70 11.23 10.09
C PHE A 226 -41.98 10.41 11.36
N GLN A 227 -43.20 9.87 11.50
CA GLN A 227 -43.57 8.96 12.60
C GLN A 227 -42.65 7.73 12.65
N THR A 228 -42.34 7.13 11.50
CA THR A 228 -41.42 5.97 11.41
C THR A 228 -40.02 6.33 11.90
N LEU A 229 -39.50 7.49 11.49
CA LEU A 229 -38.17 7.95 11.89
C LEU A 229 -38.10 8.32 13.38
N LEU A 230 -39.16 8.91 13.95
CA LEU A 230 -39.26 9.15 15.39
C LEU A 230 -39.29 7.83 16.17
N LYS A 231 -40.17 6.91 15.79
CA LYS A 231 -40.33 5.59 16.43
C LYS A 231 -39.05 4.77 16.42
N ARG A 232 -38.30 4.80 15.32
CA ARG A 232 -37.11 3.96 15.16
C ARG A 232 -35.82 4.66 15.60
N ASN A 233 -35.56 5.87 15.12
CA ASN A 233 -34.26 6.50 15.30
C ASN A 233 -34.16 7.28 16.61
N ILE A 234 -35.19 8.06 16.97
CA ILE A 234 -35.16 8.85 18.21
C ILE A 234 -35.29 7.98 19.44
N ARG A 235 -36.16 6.97 19.39
CA ARG A 235 -36.23 5.92 20.42
C ARG A 235 -34.85 5.32 20.72
N ALA A 236 -34.14 4.89 19.67
CA ALA A 236 -32.80 4.32 19.82
C ALA A 236 -31.79 5.31 20.41
N GLU A 237 -31.81 6.58 20.02
CA GLU A 237 -30.92 7.59 20.60
C GLU A 237 -31.22 7.90 22.07
N ILE A 238 -32.49 7.88 22.49
CA ILE A 238 -32.88 8.06 23.88
C ILE A 238 -32.37 6.90 24.73
N ILE A 239 -32.58 5.66 24.28
CA ILE A 239 -32.08 4.45 24.97
C ILE A 239 -30.56 4.49 25.13
N ARG A 240 -29.84 4.93 24.09
CA ARG A 240 -28.38 5.12 24.16
C ARG A 240 -27.98 6.15 25.22
N ALA A 241 -28.71 7.26 25.29
CA ALA A 241 -28.49 8.28 26.30
C ALA A 241 -28.71 7.73 27.72
N THR A 242 -29.76 6.91 27.92
CA THR A 242 -30.05 6.21 29.17
C THR A 242 -28.90 5.29 29.55
N ILE A 243 -28.44 4.42 28.65
CA ILE A 243 -27.32 3.49 28.89
C ILE A 243 -26.07 4.25 29.34
N ILE A 244 -25.69 5.31 28.62
CA ILE A 244 -24.53 6.14 28.98
C ILE A 244 -24.73 6.77 30.36
N TRP A 245 -25.93 7.24 30.68
CA TRP A 245 -26.16 7.88 31.97
C TRP A 245 -26.12 6.88 33.13
N THR A 246 -26.73 5.70 32.98
CA THR A 246 -26.66 4.59 33.96
C THR A 246 -25.21 4.18 34.24
N LEU A 247 -24.41 4.01 33.19
CA LEU A 247 -23.00 3.67 33.35
C LEU A 247 -22.19 4.80 34.01
N LYS A 248 -22.60 6.07 33.89
CA LYS A 248 -21.92 7.21 34.54
C LYS A 248 -22.15 7.14 36.03
N THR A 249 -23.38 6.86 36.43
CA THR A 249 -23.83 6.82 37.82
C THR A 249 -23.29 5.59 38.55
N PHE A 250 -23.39 4.40 37.94
CA PHE A 250 -23.11 3.14 38.62
C PHE A 250 -21.78 2.48 38.23
N GLY A 251 -21.06 3.02 37.25
CA GLY A 251 -19.83 2.43 36.74
C GLY A 251 -20.09 1.27 35.76
N ALA A 252 -19.16 0.31 35.72
CA ALA A 252 -19.22 -0.78 34.75
C ALA A 252 -20.27 -1.84 35.15
N LEU A 253 -21.23 -2.10 34.27
CA LEU A 253 -22.38 -2.99 34.52
C LEU A 253 -22.52 -4.08 33.44
N THR A 254 -23.13 -5.21 33.78
CA THR A 254 -23.59 -6.21 32.78
C THR A 254 -24.90 -5.75 32.13
N ILE A 255 -25.35 -6.42 31.05
CA ILE A 255 -26.63 -6.08 30.40
C ILE A 255 -27.80 -6.30 31.36
N GLU A 256 -27.78 -7.37 32.14
CA GLU A 256 -28.83 -7.70 33.12
C GLU A 256 -28.92 -6.63 34.21
N GLN A 257 -27.78 -6.09 34.63
CA GLN A 257 -27.73 -4.99 35.59
C GLN A 257 -28.23 -3.66 35.00
N ILE A 258 -27.95 -3.40 33.72
CA ILE A 258 -28.49 -2.22 33.03
C ILE A 258 -30.01 -2.37 32.87
N GLU A 259 -30.50 -3.56 32.52
CA GLU A 259 -31.93 -3.88 32.42
C GLU A 259 -32.65 -3.66 33.77
N GLU A 260 -32.10 -4.19 34.86
CA GLU A 260 -32.68 -4.01 36.20
C GLU A 260 -32.80 -2.52 36.58
N LYS A 261 -31.80 -1.70 36.22
CA LYS A 261 -31.77 -0.27 36.55
C LYS A 261 -32.59 0.61 35.60
N THR A 262 -32.73 0.21 34.34
CA THR A 262 -33.39 1.05 33.31
C THR A 262 -34.77 0.57 32.92
N LYS A 263 -35.14 -0.67 33.28
CA LYS A 263 -36.35 -1.39 32.87
C LYS A 263 -36.50 -1.54 31.34
N ILE A 264 -35.43 -1.32 30.57
CA ILE A 264 -35.42 -1.52 29.12
C ILE A 264 -35.06 -2.97 28.81
N ASP A 265 -35.82 -3.61 27.93
CA ASP A 265 -35.63 -5.00 27.52
C ASP A 265 -34.19 -5.29 27.04
N SER A 266 -33.62 -6.39 27.53
CA SER A 266 -32.28 -6.88 27.21
C SER A 266 -31.95 -6.88 25.70
N LYS A 267 -32.89 -7.23 24.82
CA LYS A 267 -32.65 -7.26 23.37
C LYS A 267 -32.46 -5.85 22.80
N GLU A 268 -33.24 -4.89 23.30
CA GLU A 268 -33.15 -3.49 22.89
C GLU A 268 -31.89 -2.82 23.45
N LEU A 269 -31.51 -3.17 24.70
CA LEU A 269 -30.23 -2.78 25.29
C LEU A 269 -29.04 -3.30 24.49
N LEU A 270 -29.01 -4.60 24.16
CA LEU A 270 -27.93 -5.21 23.38
C LEU A 270 -27.73 -4.53 22.04
N ALA A 271 -28.81 -4.31 21.27
CA ALA A 271 -28.74 -3.65 19.97
C ALA A 271 -28.15 -2.22 20.08
N ASN A 272 -28.52 -1.48 21.14
CA ASN A 272 -28.01 -0.13 21.36
C ASN A 272 -26.59 -0.11 21.95
N CYS A 273 -26.21 -1.08 22.79
CA CYS A 273 -24.84 -1.28 23.25
C CYS A 273 -23.90 -1.57 22.09
N PHE A 274 -24.28 -2.43 21.13
CA PHE A 274 -23.48 -2.64 19.90
C PHE A 274 -23.28 -1.35 19.12
N SER A 275 -24.34 -0.53 18.98
CA SER A 275 -24.21 0.76 18.32
C SER A 275 -23.33 1.75 19.11
N LEU A 276 -23.39 1.75 20.44
CA LEU A 276 -22.53 2.57 21.30
C LEU A 276 -21.07 2.12 21.26
N LEU A 277 -20.81 0.82 21.12
CA LEU A 277 -19.47 0.25 20.91
C LEU A 277 -18.90 0.66 19.56
N ASP A 278 -19.68 0.55 18.49
CA ASP A 278 -19.29 1.01 17.15
C ASP A 278 -19.00 2.52 17.12
N ARG A 279 -19.78 3.29 17.89
CA ARG A 279 -19.57 4.73 18.12
C ARG A 279 -18.42 5.07 19.08
N LYS A 280 -17.80 4.07 19.72
CA LYS A 280 -16.76 4.24 20.75
C LYS A 280 -17.18 5.16 21.90
N GLU A 281 -18.43 5.06 22.34
CA GLU A 281 -18.94 5.79 23.51
C GLU A 281 -18.89 4.92 24.78
N ILE A 282 -18.93 3.60 24.62
CA ILE A 282 -18.72 2.60 25.67
C ILE A 282 -17.65 1.60 25.23
N SER A 283 -17.14 0.83 26.19
CA SER A 283 -16.11 -0.20 26.02
C SER A 283 -16.50 -1.46 26.78
N ILE A 284 -15.98 -2.61 26.33
CA ILE A 284 -16.15 -3.89 27.02
C ILE A 284 -14.97 -4.10 27.96
N ARG A 285 -15.26 -4.39 29.23
CA ARG A 285 -14.31 -4.94 30.20
C ARG A 285 -14.60 -6.41 30.40
N GLU A 286 -13.68 -7.27 29.97
CA GLU A 286 -13.73 -8.69 30.24
C GLU A 286 -13.24 -8.96 31.67
N SER A 287 -14.13 -9.50 32.49
CA SER A 287 -13.75 -10.19 33.72
C SER A 287 -13.81 -11.69 33.47
N LYS A 288 -13.14 -12.52 34.29
CA LYS A 288 -12.99 -13.97 34.05
C LYS A 288 -14.32 -14.70 33.75
N HIS A 289 -15.48 -14.17 34.19
CA HIS A 289 -16.79 -14.81 34.00
C HIS A 289 -17.93 -13.88 33.53
N GLU A 290 -17.69 -12.57 33.31
CA GLU A 290 -18.75 -11.62 32.94
C GLU A 290 -18.24 -10.53 31.97
N ILE A 291 -19.08 -10.18 30.99
CA ILE A 291 -18.88 -9.05 30.07
C ILE A 291 -19.54 -7.82 30.69
N LYS A 292 -18.73 -6.84 31.09
CA LYS A 292 -19.22 -5.55 31.62
C LYS A 292 -19.01 -4.44 30.60
N TYR A 293 -19.98 -3.56 30.49
CA TYR A 293 -19.93 -2.36 29.67
C TYR A 293 -19.52 -1.19 30.55
N ASP A 294 -18.59 -0.38 30.10
CA ASP A 294 -18.12 0.81 30.81
C ASP A 294 -18.02 1.99 29.84
N ILE A 295 -18.25 3.21 30.34
CA ILE A 295 -18.08 4.40 29.52
C ILE A 295 -16.60 4.64 29.28
N ILE A 296 -16.29 5.08 28.07
CA ILE A 296 -14.98 5.63 27.77
C ILE A 296 -14.91 7.01 28.43
N ARG A 297 -14.50 7.05 29.73
CA ARG A 297 -14.43 8.27 30.54
C ARG A 297 -13.25 9.14 30.10
N GLU A 298 -13.45 10.46 30.07
CA GLU A 298 -12.33 11.40 30.14
C GLU A 298 -11.74 11.34 31.55
N TYR A 299 -10.54 10.80 31.70
CA TYR A 299 -9.88 10.71 33.00
C TYR A 299 -9.59 12.11 33.58
N PRO A 300 -9.87 12.35 34.88
CA PRO A 300 -9.49 13.60 35.57
C PRO A 300 -7.99 13.89 35.48
N LYS A 301 -7.59 15.16 35.61
CA LYS A 301 -6.17 15.55 35.48
C LYS A 301 -5.30 14.84 36.51
N LEU A 302 -5.80 14.66 37.74
CA LEU A 302 -5.06 13.99 38.83
C LEU A 302 -4.79 12.51 38.51
N TYR A 303 -5.79 11.83 37.93
CA TYR A 303 -5.63 10.46 37.45
C TYR A 303 -4.56 10.40 36.35
N ARG A 304 -4.64 11.29 35.36
CA ARG A 304 -3.68 11.33 34.26
C ARG A 304 -2.26 11.59 34.77
N PHE A 305 -2.08 12.47 35.75
CA PHE A 305 -0.76 12.79 36.29
C PHE A 305 -0.16 11.62 37.09
N ILE A 306 -0.90 11.01 38.02
CA ILE A 306 -0.39 9.88 38.81
C ILE A 306 -0.06 8.69 37.90
N ASN A 307 -0.96 8.36 36.97
CA ASN A 307 -0.74 7.26 36.04
C ASN A 307 0.41 7.55 35.05
N LYS A 308 0.52 8.79 34.56
CA LYS A 308 1.57 9.16 33.60
C LYS A 308 2.94 9.31 34.23
N GLU A 309 3.06 9.92 35.41
CA GLU A 309 4.37 10.29 35.97
C GLU A 309 4.95 9.24 36.90
N ILE A 310 4.14 8.36 37.51
CA ILE A 310 4.65 7.33 38.43
C ILE A 310 4.69 5.97 37.75
N TRP A 311 3.57 5.56 37.15
CA TRP A 311 3.48 4.22 36.57
C TRP A 311 4.34 4.06 35.31
N ASN A 312 4.46 5.10 34.47
CA ASN A 312 5.43 5.06 33.36
C ASN A 312 6.89 5.06 33.84
N GLN A 313 7.17 5.60 35.03
CA GLN A 313 8.52 5.64 35.59
C GLN A 313 8.87 4.37 36.39
N LYS A 314 7.89 3.51 36.72
CA LYS A 314 8.08 2.25 37.44
C LYS A 314 9.20 1.39 36.86
N ARG A 315 9.28 1.27 35.53
CA ARG A 315 10.34 0.51 34.83
C ARG A 315 11.75 1.06 35.05
N ASN A 316 11.88 2.39 35.18
CA ASN A 316 13.15 3.05 35.45
C ASN A 316 13.54 2.96 36.93
N LEU A 317 12.52 2.93 37.81
CA LEU A 317 12.66 2.89 39.26
C LEU A 317 12.89 1.46 39.80
N ASP A 318 12.51 0.41 39.05
CA ASP A 318 12.84 -0.99 39.34
C ASP A 318 14.35 -1.31 39.30
N LYS A 319 15.15 -0.39 38.74
CA LYS A 319 16.63 -0.49 38.66
C LYS A 319 17.33 0.08 39.90
N LEU A 320 16.59 0.57 40.89
CA LEU A 320 17.14 1.18 42.09
C LEU A 320 17.65 0.13 43.10
N PRO A 321 18.56 0.51 44.02
CA PRO A 321 18.99 -0.33 45.13
C PRO A 321 17.83 -0.86 45.99
N ILE A 322 18.06 -1.97 46.69
CA ILE A 322 17.03 -2.72 47.43
C ILE A 322 16.28 -1.85 48.45
N LEU A 323 16.98 -0.93 49.14
CA LEU A 323 16.39 -0.01 50.11
C LEU A 323 15.40 0.96 49.46
N SER A 324 15.77 1.59 48.34
CA SER A 324 14.93 2.48 47.54
C SER A 324 13.69 1.77 46.97
N ARG A 325 13.79 0.47 46.68
CA ARG A 325 12.70 -0.33 46.12
C ARG A 325 11.55 -0.56 47.10
N SER A 326 11.85 -0.69 48.40
CA SER A 326 10.82 -0.83 49.45
C SER A 326 9.94 0.42 49.57
N LEU A 327 10.57 1.61 49.55
CA LEU A 327 9.90 2.91 49.55
C LEU A 327 9.06 3.12 48.29
N LEU A 328 9.60 2.73 47.12
CA LEU A 328 8.86 2.79 45.86
C LEU A 328 7.59 1.95 45.89
N ASN A 329 7.66 0.71 46.40
CA ASN A 329 6.50 -0.17 46.50
C ASN A 329 5.42 0.40 47.41
N ALA A 330 5.81 1.06 48.52
CA ALA A 330 4.87 1.76 49.39
C ALA A 330 4.18 2.93 48.65
N ILE A 331 4.92 3.72 47.88
CA ILE A 331 4.37 4.82 47.07
C ILE A 331 3.39 4.29 46.02
N LEU A 332 3.74 3.19 45.33
CA LEU A 332 2.88 2.57 44.33
C LEU A 332 1.57 2.05 44.94
N SER A 333 1.65 1.40 46.10
CA SER A 333 0.46 0.93 46.80
C SER A 333 -0.49 2.07 47.19
N ILE A 334 0.04 3.21 47.65
CA ILE A 334 -0.78 4.38 47.98
C ILE A 334 -1.34 5.05 46.72
N ALA A 335 -0.54 5.11 45.64
CA ALA A 335 -0.99 5.66 44.37
C ALA A 335 -2.17 4.88 43.78
N ASP A 336 -2.18 3.54 43.91
CA ASP A 336 -3.30 2.70 43.43
C ASP A 336 -4.60 3.02 44.21
N VAL A 337 -4.53 3.14 45.54
CA VAL A 337 -5.67 3.55 46.38
C VAL A 337 -6.20 4.92 45.97
N ILE A 338 -5.30 5.88 45.72
CA ILE A 338 -5.67 7.22 45.26
C ILE A 338 -6.33 7.18 43.88
N LEU A 339 -5.80 6.41 42.93
CA LEU A 339 -6.38 6.31 41.58
C LEU A 339 -7.81 5.76 41.63
N GLU A 340 -8.09 4.79 42.50
CA GLU A 340 -9.44 4.30 42.71
C GLU A 340 -10.38 5.38 43.26
N LYS A 341 -9.93 6.15 44.28
CA LYS A 341 -10.71 7.26 44.84
C LYS A 341 -10.96 8.35 43.78
N VAL A 342 -9.96 8.67 42.96
CA VAL A 342 -10.08 9.67 41.89
C VAL A 342 -11.09 9.26 40.82
N LEU A 343 -11.14 7.98 40.46
CA LEU A 343 -12.12 7.46 39.51
C LEU A 343 -13.55 7.51 40.04
N LYS A 344 -13.74 7.37 41.36
CA LYS A 344 -15.04 7.50 42.02
C LYS A 344 -15.51 8.96 42.09
N ILE A 345 -14.62 9.90 42.44
CA ILE A 345 -14.95 11.32 42.60
C ILE A 345 -15.06 12.05 41.24
N GLY A 346 -14.31 11.62 40.22
CA GLY A 346 -14.38 12.22 38.88
C GLY A 346 -13.75 13.61 38.79
N SER A 347 -14.36 14.53 38.02
CA SER A 347 -13.76 15.83 37.68
C SER A 347 -13.57 16.77 38.87
N GLU A 348 -14.22 16.54 40.01
CA GLU A 348 -14.04 17.39 41.20
C GLU A 348 -12.66 17.24 41.84
N THR A 349 -11.97 16.13 41.54
CA THR A 349 -10.57 15.92 41.95
C THR A 349 -9.59 16.89 41.31
N ASP A 350 -9.99 17.59 40.24
CA ASP A 350 -9.15 18.61 39.60
C ASP A 350 -8.92 19.83 40.51
N LYS A 351 -9.71 20.02 41.58
CA LYS A 351 -9.42 21.05 42.60
C LYS A 351 -8.21 20.70 43.46
N ILE A 352 -8.04 19.41 43.80
CA ILE A 352 -6.86 18.90 44.52
C ILE A 352 -5.62 18.91 43.63
N TYR A 353 -5.81 18.76 42.31
CA TYR A 353 -4.75 18.80 41.30
C TYR A 353 -3.91 20.09 41.41
N GLU A 354 -4.55 21.25 41.54
CA GLU A 354 -3.84 22.53 41.48
C GLU A 354 -2.98 22.82 42.72
N GLU A 355 -3.40 22.34 43.90
CA GLU A 355 -2.73 22.61 45.17
C GLU A 355 -1.53 21.67 45.44
N GLU A 356 -1.64 20.39 45.11
CA GLU A 356 -0.68 19.37 45.57
C GLU A 356 0.33 18.91 44.49
N ILE A 357 0.11 19.22 43.22
CA ILE A 357 0.93 18.67 42.12
C ILE A 357 2.19 19.47 41.78
N GLN A 358 2.19 20.79 41.96
CA GLN A 358 3.39 21.58 41.69
C GLN A 358 4.61 21.12 42.54
N PRO A 359 4.47 20.88 43.86
CA PRO A 359 5.55 20.32 44.67
C PRO A 359 5.96 18.92 44.21
N LEU A 360 4.98 18.07 43.90
CA LEU A 360 5.21 16.68 43.52
C LEU A 360 5.95 16.54 42.20
N SER A 361 5.55 17.32 41.20
CA SER A 361 6.18 17.39 39.88
C SER A 361 7.64 17.85 39.98
N LYS A 362 7.93 18.83 40.85
CA LYS A 362 9.31 19.31 41.05
C LYS A 362 10.22 18.23 41.65
N SER A 363 9.71 17.42 42.58
CA SER A 363 10.47 16.33 43.22
C SER A 363 10.63 15.12 42.30
N LEU A 364 9.60 14.74 41.54
CA LEU A 364 9.69 13.71 40.50
C LEU A 364 10.72 14.08 39.42
N ASN A 365 10.75 15.35 39.00
CA ASN A 365 11.74 15.82 38.02
C ASN A 365 13.18 15.77 38.55
N LYS A 366 13.39 16.01 39.85
CA LYS A 366 14.71 15.85 40.48
C LYS A 366 15.12 14.37 40.55
N LEU A 367 14.19 13.49 40.93
CA LEU A 367 14.40 12.04 40.97
C LEU A 367 14.76 11.50 39.57
N ASN A 368 14.02 11.91 38.54
CA ASN A 368 14.31 11.55 37.15
C ASN A 368 15.68 12.04 36.67
N LYS A 369 16.15 13.20 37.14
CA LYS A 369 17.50 13.70 36.84
C LYS A 369 18.59 12.91 37.56
N ALA A 370 18.37 12.49 38.79
CA ALA A 370 19.30 11.66 39.57
C ALA A 370 19.41 10.23 39.04
N ILE A 371 18.34 9.68 38.46
CA ILE A 371 18.28 8.31 37.93
C ILE A 371 18.80 8.21 36.49
N LYS A 372 18.75 9.31 35.72
CA LYS A 372 19.27 9.39 34.34
C LYS A 372 20.71 8.84 34.16
N PRO A 373 21.69 9.09 35.05
CA PRO A 373 23.03 8.50 34.92
C PRO A 373 23.10 7.00 35.23
N MET A 374 22.16 6.43 36.00
CA MET A 374 22.14 4.98 36.29
C MET A 374 21.62 4.14 35.11
N GLY A 375 20.76 4.69 34.25
CA GLY A 375 20.30 4.04 33.00
C GLY A 375 21.20 4.25 31.76
N SER A 376 22.25 5.07 31.87
CA SER A 376 22.86 5.74 30.72
C SER A 376 23.69 4.90 29.73
N LEU A 377 23.94 3.61 29.97
CA LEU A 377 24.66 2.78 28.96
C LEU A 377 23.72 2.09 27.97
N GLU A 378 22.48 1.80 28.37
CA GLU A 378 21.44 1.26 27.47
C GLU A 378 20.56 2.38 26.90
N ASP A 379 20.23 3.40 27.70
CA ASP A 379 19.36 4.50 27.25
C ASP A 379 20.04 5.51 26.32
N HIS A 380 21.36 5.74 26.42
CA HIS A 380 22.04 6.55 25.40
C HIS A 380 22.06 5.86 24.05
N LYS A 381 22.08 4.52 24.02
CA LYS A 381 22.04 3.73 22.78
C LYS A 381 20.64 3.79 22.16
N ALA A 382 19.59 3.59 22.98
CA ALA A 382 18.20 3.73 22.56
C ALA A 382 17.84 5.18 22.16
N GLN A 383 18.35 6.20 22.85
CA GLN A 383 18.16 7.60 22.48
C GLN A 383 18.94 7.95 21.21
N GLN A 384 20.16 7.44 21.01
CA GLN A 384 20.87 7.59 19.74
C GLN A 384 20.15 6.89 18.59
N ASP A 385 19.52 5.73 18.84
CA ASP A 385 18.70 5.02 17.85
C ASP A 385 17.44 5.81 17.50
N LYS A 386 16.79 6.44 18.49
CA LYS A 386 15.62 7.32 18.27
C LYS A 386 15.99 8.64 17.59
N ILE A 387 17.13 9.25 17.91
CA ILE A 387 17.64 10.45 17.24
C ILE A 387 18.01 10.12 15.78
N ALA A 388 18.68 8.99 15.55
CA ALA A 388 18.95 8.51 14.20
C ALA A 388 17.66 8.19 13.42
N ALA A 389 16.65 7.62 14.08
CA ALA A 389 15.32 7.40 13.51
C ALA A 389 14.62 8.71 13.14
N LEU A 390 14.75 9.76 13.95
CA LEU A 390 14.20 11.10 13.67
C LEU A 390 14.92 11.78 12.50
N ILE A 391 16.24 11.63 12.40
CA ILE A 391 17.02 12.12 11.25
C ILE A 391 16.58 11.39 9.97
N GLU A 392 16.39 10.07 10.04
CA GLU A 392 15.83 9.28 8.94
C GLU A 392 14.42 9.70 8.56
N LEU A 393 13.55 9.92 9.54
CA LEU A 393 12.19 10.41 9.33
C LEU A 393 12.17 11.75 8.59
N TYR A 394 13.07 12.68 8.96
CA TYR A 394 13.20 13.97 8.31
C TYR A 394 13.68 13.84 6.85
N SER A 395 14.49 12.83 6.55
CA SER A 395 14.95 12.53 5.19
C SER A 395 13.90 11.83 4.31
N MET A 396 12.87 11.21 4.90
CA MET A 396 11.81 10.53 4.16
C MET A 396 10.81 11.55 3.56
N PHE A 397 10.65 11.48 2.23
CA PHE A 397 9.93 12.42 1.36
C PHE A 397 8.49 12.81 1.79
N ARG A 398 7.85 12.00 2.65
CA ARG A 398 6.43 12.18 3.04
C ARG A 398 6.21 13.29 4.06
N VAL A 399 7.07 13.42 5.09
CA VAL A 399 6.95 14.51 6.08
C VAL A 399 7.18 15.86 5.40
N LYS A 400 8.14 15.90 4.47
CA LYS A 400 8.40 17.06 3.60
C LYS A 400 7.20 17.37 2.68
N MET A 401 6.58 16.35 2.06
CA MET A 401 5.35 16.52 1.28
C MET A 401 4.16 17.00 2.12
N VAL A 402 4.02 16.56 3.38
CA VAL A 402 2.93 17.01 4.25
C VAL A 402 3.08 18.50 4.55
N HIS A 403 4.30 18.98 4.81
CA HIS A 403 4.58 20.40 4.99
C HIS A 403 4.44 21.23 3.70
N GLU A 404 4.88 20.70 2.55
CA GLU A 404 4.82 21.42 1.27
C GLU A 404 3.42 21.41 0.62
N LYS A 405 2.62 20.37 0.86
CA LYS A 405 1.24 20.23 0.32
C LYS A 405 0.14 20.58 1.32
N GLU A 406 0.51 20.98 2.53
CA GLU A 406 -0.40 21.49 3.57
C GLU A 406 -1.43 22.50 3.02
N PRO A 407 -1.05 23.47 2.15
CA PRO A 407 -2.00 24.46 1.62
C PRO A 407 -3.07 23.84 0.71
N TYR A 408 -2.70 22.85 -0.11
CA TYR A 408 -3.57 22.28 -1.15
C TYR A 408 -4.58 21.26 -0.63
N LEU A 409 -4.33 20.65 0.53
CA LEU A 409 -5.28 19.74 1.18
C LEU A 409 -6.42 20.50 1.87
N ILE A 410 -6.18 21.76 2.23
CA ILE A 410 -7.09 22.61 3.01
C ILE A 410 -8.05 23.40 2.10
N GLU A 411 -7.70 23.67 0.84
CA GLU A 411 -8.35 24.68 -0.01
C GLU A 411 -9.80 24.42 -0.50
N ARG A 412 -10.44 23.27 -0.24
CA ARG A 412 -11.79 22.99 -0.83
C ARG A 412 -12.93 22.48 0.08
N SER A 413 -12.82 22.55 1.41
CA SER A 413 -13.98 22.34 2.31
C SER A 413 -13.70 22.80 3.75
N GLU A 414 -14.73 22.82 4.63
CA GLU A 414 -14.74 23.38 5.99
C GLU A 414 -13.53 23.01 6.89
N LYS A 415 -12.98 24.02 7.58
CA LYS A 415 -11.63 24.03 8.20
C LYS A 415 -11.42 23.01 9.34
N GLU A 416 -12.39 22.74 10.20
CA GLU A 416 -12.16 22.03 11.47
C GLU A 416 -12.04 20.50 11.35
N THR A 417 -12.87 19.87 10.50
CA THR A 417 -12.84 18.42 10.25
C THR A 417 -11.60 18.01 9.46
N LYS A 418 -11.08 18.89 8.60
CA LYS A 418 -9.81 18.70 7.91
C LYS A 418 -8.62 18.85 8.84
N GLN A 419 -8.66 19.75 9.82
CA GLN A 419 -7.59 19.90 10.80
C GLN A 419 -7.41 18.60 11.62
N GLN A 420 -8.51 17.99 12.09
CA GLN A 420 -8.45 16.73 12.83
C GLN A 420 -8.06 15.52 11.96
N GLN A 421 -8.51 15.49 10.71
CA GLN A 421 -8.09 14.45 9.76
C GLN A 421 -6.61 14.61 9.40
N LEU A 422 -6.14 15.84 9.26
CA LEU A 422 -4.74 16.18 9.04
C LEU A 422 -3.91 15.82 10.27
N ASP A 423 -4.36 16.13 11.48
CA ASP A 423 -3.67 15.79 12.73
C ASP A 423 -3.60 14.27 12.93
N ASN A 424 -4.67 13.53 12.66
CA ASN A 424 -4.67 12.08 12.70
C ASN A 424 -3.80 11.48 11.60
N PHE A 425 -3.82 12.06 10.40
CA PHE A 425 -2.94 11.66 9.31
C PHE A 425 -1.48 11.93 9.66
N ILE A 426 -1.16 13.10 10.22
CA ILE A 426 0.18 13.47 10.69
C ILE A 426 0.61 12.53 11.80
N LEU A 427 -0.20 12.30 12.84
CA LEU A 427 0.15 11.42 13.96
C LEU A 427 0.37 9.99 13.49
N THR A 428 -0.51 9.48 12.62
CA THR A 428 -0.41 8.11 12.11
C THR A 428 0.75 7.95 11.13
N ALA A 429 0.93 8.90 10.20
CA ALA A 429 2.03 8.89 9.25
C ALA A 429 3.37 9.07 9.96
N THR A 430 3.47 10.01 10.91
CA THR A 430 4.68 10.26 11.70
C THR A 430 5.02 9.05 12.56
N LYS A 431 4.04 8.40 13.20
CA LYS A 431 4.28 7.16 13.96
C LYS A 431 4.79 6.05 13.05
N ILE A 432 4.11 5.80 11.93
CA ILE A 432 4.47 4.75 10.97
C ILE A 432 5.86 4.99 10.38
N ASP A 433 6.16 6.23 10.01
CA ASP A 433 7.46 6.58 9.43
C ASP A 433 8.55 6.61 10.51
N PHE A 434 8.23 6.93 11.76
CA PHE A 434 9.17 6.85 12.89
C PHE A 434 9.56 5.40 13.17
N GLU A 435 8.57 4.51 13.21
CA GLU A 435 8.79 3.06 13.34
C GLU A 435 9.68 2.55 12.19
N ARG A 436 9.45 3.01 10.96
CA ARG A 436 10.35 2.70 9.81
C ARG A 436 11.74 3.27 10.02
N GLY A 437 11.88 4.54 10.40
CA GLY A 437 13.17 5.18 10.66
C GLY A 437 13.96 4.47 11.76
N LEU A 438 13.28 3.95 12.78
CA LEU A 438 13.89 3.18 13.86
C LEU A 438 14.42 1.83 13.36
N LEU A 439 13.61 1.08 12.62
CA LEU A 439 14.04 -0.15 11.97
C LEU A 439 15.24 0.11 11.06
N LEU A 440 15.23 1.22 10.32
CA LEU A 440 16.33 1.59 9.45
C LEU A 440 17.62 1.94 10.23
N SER A 441 17.51 2.69 11.32
CA SER A 441 18.66 2.99 12.20
C SER A 441 19.30 1.70 12.75
N ILE A 442 18.46 0.76 13.22
CA ILE A 442 18.92 -0.53 13.76
C ILE A 442 19.66 -1.33 12.69
N LEU A 443 19.08 -1.45 11.48
CA LEU A 443 19.70 -2.12 10.34
C LEU A 443 21.04 -1.48 9.93
N ARG A 444 21.15 -0.15 9.93
CA ARG A 444 22.42 0.55 9.61
C ARG A 444 23.51 0.29 10.64
N LYS A 445 23.15 0.20 11.91
CA LYS A 445 24.12 0.01 13.00
C LYS A 445 24.56 -1.43 13.18
N ARG A 446 23.64 -2.38 12.99
CA ARG A 446 23.90 -3.80 13.29
C ARG A 446 24.08 -4.66 12.04
N GLY A 447 23.83 -4.11 10.87
CA GLY A 447 23.90 -4.85 9.61
C GLY A 447 22.64 -5.69 9.37
N PRO A 448 22.78 -6.80 8.63
CA PRO A 448 21.64 -7.62 8.22
C PRO A 448 20.97 -8.30 9.43
N LEU A 449 19.66 -8.15 9.58
CA LEU A 449 18.89 -8.74 10.69
C LEU A 449 17.61 -9.40 10.18
N ASN A 450 17.14 -10.43 10.87
CA ASN A 450 15.84 -11.03 10.60
C ASN A 450 14.71 -10.25 11.33
N ILE A 451 13.45 -10.60 11.02
CA ILE A 451 12.27 -9.92 11.58
C ILE A 451 12.17 -10.08 13.10
N ARG A 452 12.59 -11.23 13.65
CA ARG A 452 12.54 -11.50 15.08
C ARG A 452 13.53 -10.61 15.82
N ASP A 453 14.76 -10.54 15.34
CA ASP A 453 15.80 -9.68 15.92
C ASP A 453 15.41 -8.21 15.82
N LEU A 454 14.80 -7.81 14.69
CA LEU A 454 14.29 -6.45 14.52
C LEU A 454 13.17 -6.11 15.50
N ALA A 455 12.24 -7.03 15.76
CA ALA A 455 11.17 -6.84 16.74
C ALA A 455 11.72 -6.70 18.16
N GLU A 456 12.67 -7.57 18.53
CA GLU A 456 13.30 -7.55 19.85
C GLU A 456 14.13 -6.27 20.07
N LEU A 457 14.90 -5.84 19.06
CA LEU A 457 15.77 -4.67 19.17
C LEU A 457 15.02 -3.33 19.06
N SER A 458 13.84 -3.30 18.44
CA SER A 458 13.05 -2.08 18.28
C SER A 458 11.93 -1.92 19.31
N ASP A 459 11.62 -2.97 20.08
CA ASP A 459 10.42 -3.06 20.94
C ASP A 459 9.11 -2.85 20.13
N ILE A 460 9.13 -3.14 18.83
CA ILE A 460 7.96 -3.10 17.94
C ILE A 460 7.42 -4.52 17.80
N PRO A 461 6.10 -4.75 17.98
CA PRO A 461 5.49 -6.06 17.78
C PRO A 461 5.85 -6.68 16.42
N GLN A 462 6.16 -7.98 16.42
CA GLN A 462 6.68 -8.66 15.23
C GLN A 462 5.78 -8.54 14.00
N ASN A 463 4.46 -8.61 14.18
CA ASN A 463 3.46 -8.42 13.11
C ASN A 463 3.52 -7.01 12.47
N ILE A 464 3.81 -5.99 13.28
CA ILE A 464 3.99 -4.61 12.83
C ILE A 464 5.32 -4.48 12.08
N VAL A 465 6.40 -5.06 12.62
CA VAL A 465 7.72 -5.11 11.94
C VAL A 465 7.61 -5.77 10.57
N VAL A 466 6.90 -6.91 10.44
CA VAL A 466 6.64 -7.56 9.14
C VAL A 466 6.03 -6.55 8.15
N ARG A 467 5.01 -5.80 8.59
CA ARG A 467 4.32 -4.83 7.73
C ARG A 467 5.24 -3.69 7.28
N HIS A 468 6.09 -3.17 8.17
CA HIS A 468 7.06 -2.13 7.82
C HIS A 468 8.15 -2.68 6.91
N VAL A 469 8.70 -3.85 7.21
CA VAL A 469 9.72 -4.52 6.39
C VAL A 469 9.20 -4.78 4.98
N LEU A 470 7.99 -5.33 4.82
CA LEU A 470 7.36 -5.53 3.51
C LEU A 470 7.22 -4.21 2.73
N LYS A 471 6.86 -3.13 3.42
CA LYS A 471 6.74 -1.81 2.79
C LYS A 471 8.11 -1.23 2.41
N LEU A 472 9.11 -1.34 3.28
CA LEU A 472 10.48 -0.90 3.02
C LEU A 472 11.14 -1.70 1.88
N VAL A 473 10.85 -3.00 1.77
CA VAL A 473 11.27 -3.85 0.65
C VAL A 473 10.54 -3.43 -0.64
N LYS A 474 9.22 -3.23 -0.58
CA LYS A 474 8.42 -2.75 -1.73
C LYS A 474 8.93 -1.40 -2.25
N ASP A 475 9.34 -0.52 -1.34
CA ASP A 475 9.87 0.81 -1.66
C ASP A 475 11.38 0.77 -1.99
N LYS A 476 12.00 -0.42 -2.03
CA LYS A 476 13.42 -0.66 -2.31
C LYS A 476 14.39 0.06 -1.36
N ILE A 477 13.95 0.38 -0.15
CA ILE A 477 14.76 1.02 0.90
C ILE A 477 15.60 -0.02 1.65
N ILE A 478 15.15 -1.27 1.73
CA ILE A 478 15.91 -2.41 2.28
C ILE A 478 15.85 -3.59 1.30
N THR A 479 16.86 -4.45 1.31
CA THR A 479 16.97 -5.63 0.46
C THR A 479 17.22 -6.89 1.28
N THR A 480 16.83 -8.06 0.75
CA THR A 480 17.15 -9.36 1.37
C THR A 480 18.59 -9.76 1.05
N LYS A 481 19.36 -10.16 2.07
CA LYS A 481 20.78 -10.56 1.92
C LYS A 481 21.01 -12.07 1.94
N GLY A 482 20.05 -12.85 2.46
CA GLY A 482 20.16 -14.29 2.59
C GLY A 482 19.17 -14.86 3.60
N MET A 483 19.40 -16.10 4.02
CA MET A 483 18.65 -16.77 5.09
C MET A 483 19.59 -17.27 6.19
N GLU A 484 19.17 -17.12 7.44
CA GLU A 484 19.84 -17.67 8.62
C GLU A 484 18.77 -18.32 9.50
N ASN A 485 18.95 -19.59 9.88
CA ASN A 485 17.99 -20.38 10.65
C ASN A 485 16.55 -20.34 10.06
N ASP A 486 16.42 -20.49 8.74
CA ASP A 486 15.16 -20.39 7.99
C ASP A 486 14.47 -19.01 7.98
N TYR A 487 15.11 -17.96 8.49
CA TYR A 487 14.61 -16.59 8.42
C TYR A 487 15.40 -15.74 7.41
N TYR A 488 14.69 -14.93 6.62
CA TYR A 488 15.31 -13.94 5.74
C TYR A 488 15.99 -12.82 6.52
N LEU A 489 17.23 -12.48 6.13
CA LEU A 489 17.98 -11.33 6.62
C LEU A 489 17.74 -10.11 5.73
N TYR A 490 17.41 -8.98 6.35
CA TYR A 490 17.17 -7.69 5.67
C TYR A 490 18.30 -6.72 5.97
N GLU A 491 18.73 -5.94 4.99
CA GLU A 491 19.79 -4.94 5.13
C GLU A 491 19.41 -3.65 4.39
N ILE A 492 19.89 -2.50 4.88
CA ILE A 492 19.81 -1.24 4.13
C ILE A 492 20.92 -1.24 3.07
N PRO A 493 20.60 -0.95 1.80
CA PRO A 493 21.61 -0.61 0.82
C PRO A 493 22.29 0.69 1.28
N ARG A 494 23.41 0.56 1.99
CA ARG A 494 24.27 1.68 2.38
C ARG A 494 24.62 2.43 1.11
N THR A 495 24.48 3.77 1.12
CA THR A 495 25.12 4.60 0.10
C THR A 495 26.61 4.40 0.24
N LEU A 496 27.15 3.62 -0.69
CA LEU A 496 28.57 3.31 -0.76
C LEU A 496 29.36 4.62 -0.75
N THR A 497 30.41 4.68 0.07
CA THR A 497 31.40 5.76 -0.05
C THR A 497 31.91 5.81 -1.50
N VAL A 498 32.45 6.95 -1.94
CA VAL A 498 32.98 7.06 -3.31
C VAL A 498 33.99 5.93 -3.58
N PHE A 499 34.84 5.60 -2.60
CA PHE A 499 35.78 4.48 -2.67
C PHE A 499 35.09 3.12 -2.75
N GLU A 500 34.10 2.85 -1.89
CA GLU A 500 33.32 1.61 -1.91
C GLU A 500 32.54 1.42 -3.20
N ARG A 501 32.02 2.52 -3.76
CA ARG A 501 31.27 2.54 -5.02
C ARG A 501 32.21 2.27 -6.18
N ASN A 502 33.30 3.01 -6.29
CA ASN A 502 34.31 2.80 -7.34
C ASN A 502 34.88 1.39 -7.27
N PHE A 503 35.19 0.89 -6.07
CA PHE A 503 35.64 -0.48 -5.87
C PHE A 503 34.60 -1.50 -6.35
N ARG A 504 33.32 -1.36 -5.94
CA ARG A 504 32.25 -2.25 -6.38
C ARG A 504 32.02 -2.18 -7.89
N ASP A 505 32.00 -0.98 -8.46
CA ASP A 505 31.73 -0.73 -9.87
C ASP A 505 32.85 -1.27 -10.75
N ILE A 506 34.08 -1.34 -10.26
CA ILE A 506 35.20 -2.02 -10.91
C ILE A 506 35.07 -3.55 -10.79
N TYR A 507 34.82 -4.05 -9.57
CA TYR A 507 34.89 -5.48 -9.29
C TYR A 507 33.75 -6.29 -9.88
N ILE A 508 32.53 -5.76 -9.91
CA ILE A 508 31.38 -6.51 -10.43
C ILE A 508 31.55 -6.84 -11.92
N PRO A 509 31.84 -5.87 -12.81
CA PRO A 509 32.18 -6.17 -14.20
C PRO A 509 33.39 -7.08 -14.31
N PHE A 510 34.39 -6.91 -13.46
CA PHE A 510 35.60 -7.73 -13.51
C PHE A 510 35.37 -9.21 -13.18
N VAL A 511 34.60 -9.50 -12.12
CA VAL A 511 34.17 -10.87 -11.76
C VAL A 511 33.40 -11.51 -12.91
N LYS A 512 32.45 -10.78 -13.51
CA LYS A 512 31.67 -11.25 -14.67
C LYS A 512 32.55 -11.51 -15.89
N LEU A 513 33.55 -10.66 -16.10
CA LEU A 513 34.50 -10.78 -17.20
C LEU A 513 35.33 -12.07 -17.06
N ILE A 514 35.86 -12.35 -15.87
CA ILE A 514 36.59 -13.60 -15.57
C ILE A 514 35.67 -14.82 -15.70
N GLN A 515 34.44 -14.76 -15.17
CA GLN A 515 33.49 -15.86 -15.27
C GLN A 515 33.14 -16.19 -16.73
N SER A 516 32.91 -15.16 -17.55
CA SER A 516 32.63 -15.31 -18.97
C SER A 516 33.82 -15.93 -19.70
N TYR A 517 35.05 -15.52 -19.35
CA TYR A 517 36.27 -16.15 -19.88
C TYR A 517 36.35 -17.64 -19.54
N ILE A 518 36.15 -18.01 -18.27
CA ILE A 518 36.15 -19.42 -17.84
C ILE A 518 35.08 -20.23 -18.59
N ASN A 519 33.92 -19.63 -18.86
CA ASN A 519 32.85 -20.28 -19.61
C ASN A 519 33.20 -20.43 -21.09
N LEU A 520 33.80 -19.40 -21.70
CA LEU A 520 34.25 -19.43 -23.10
C LEU A 520 35.33 -20.50 -23.33
N GLN A 521 36.21 -20.73 -22.35
CA GLN A 521 37.19 -21.82 -22.38
C GLN A 521 36.58 -23.23 -22.38
N LYS A 522 35.27 -23.40 -22.17
CA LYS A 522 34.59 -24.71 -22.26
C LYS A 522 34.15 -25.04 -23.69
N TYR A 523 34.24 -24.08 -24.61
CA TYR A 523 33.75 -24.19 -25.98
C TYR A 523 34.87 -24.34 -27.00
N ASP A 524 35.74 -25.34 -26.81
CA ASP A 524 36.84 -25.66 -27.73
C ASP A 524 36.34 -26.10 -29.12
N ASP A 525 35.10 -26.60 -29.19
CA ASP A 525 34.42 -26.93 -30.44
C ASP A 525 33.09 -26.16 -30.56
N ILE A 526 33.06 -25.19 -31.48
CA ILE A 526 31.89 -24.34 -31.75
C ILE A 526 30.89 -25.14 -32.58
N LYS A 527 29.79 -25.53 -31.95
CA LYS A 527 28.63 -26.20 -32.58
C LYS A 527 27.46 -25.23 -32.66
N LEU A 528 26.57 -25.44 -33.63
CA LEU A 528 25.37 -24.60 -33.84
C LEU A 528 24.53 -24.45 -32.57
N GLU A 529 24.30 -25.57 -31.86
CA GLU A 529 23.55 -25.63 -30.61
C GLU A 529 24.15 -24.79 -29.48
N ARG A 530 25.44 -24.41 -29.61
CA ARG A 530 26.21 -23.67 -28.61
C ARG A 530 26.36 -22.19 -28.94
N ILE A 531 25.98 -21.76 -30.15
CA ILE A 531 26.06 -20.36 -30.59
C ILE A 531 25.29 -19.41 -29.66
N PRO A 532 24.07 -19.74 -29.19
CA PRO A 532 23.36 -18.87 -28.26
C PRO A 532 24.11 -18.69 -26.92
N GLN A 533 24.69 -19.76 -26.37
CA GLN A 533 25.49 -19.66 -25.14
C GLN A 533 26.77 -18.86 -25.36
N ILE A 534 27.50 -19.10 -26.47
CA ILE A 534 28.71 -18.34 -26.80
C ILE A 534 28.38 -16.86 -27.00
N SER A 535 27.31 -16.55 -27.73
CA SER A 535 26.83 -15.18 -27.94
C SER A 535 26.48 -14.51 -26.61
N ASN A 536 25.82 -15.25 -25.70
CA ASN A 536 25.48 -14.73 -24.38
C ASN A 536 26.73 -14.42 -23.56
N GLU A 537 27.72 -15.31 -23.50
CA GLU A 537 28.97 -15.07 -22.76
C GLU A 537 29.80 -13.93 -23.37
N LEU A 538 29.87 -13.83 -24.71
CA LEU A 538 30.52 -12.70 -25.40
C LEU A 538 29.80 -11.38 -25.17
N ASN A 539 28.47 -11.40 -25.07
CA ASN A 539 27.68 -10.21 -24.74
C ASN A 539 27.93 -9.77 -23.30
N VAL A 540 27.95 -10.71 -22.34
CA VAL A 540 28.31 -10.41 -20.94
C VAL A 540 29.74 -9.86 -20.85
N MET A 541 30.66 -10.40 -21.63
CA MET A 541 32.04 -9.92 -21.74
C MET A 541 32.11 -8.49 -22.30
N SER A 542 31.44 -8.22 -23.42
CA SER A 542 31.37 -6.89 -24.03
C SER A 542 30.77 -5.86 -23.07
N ASP A 543 29.62 -6.15 -22.49
CA ASP A 543 28.96 -5.31 -21.48
C ASP A 543 29.87 -5.01 -20.29
N SER A 544 30.65 -6.00 -19.85
CA SER A 544 31.57 -5.85 -18.72
C SER A 544 32.77 -4.97 -19.08
N LEU A 545 33.34 -5.13 -20.29
CA LEU A 545 34.43 -4.28 -20.79
C LEU A 545 33.97 -2.83 -20.99
N SER A 546 32.78 -2.62 -21.58
CA SER A 546 32.19 -1.29 -21.75
C SER A 546 31.98 -0.59 -20.40
N LYS A 547 31.45 -1.29 -19.40
CA LYS A 547 31.29 -0.74 -18.05
C LYS A 547 32.63 -0.37 -17.40
N LEU A 548 33.69 -1.14 -17.65
CA LEU A 548 35.03 -0.80 -17.14
C LEU A 548 35.60 0.45 -17.80
N LEU A 549 35.29 0.75 -19.07
CA LEU A 549 35.75 1.96 -19.76
C LEU A 549 35.10 3.25 -19.22
N GLU A 550 33.86 3.16 -18.76
CA GLU A 550 33.11 4.27 -18.16
C GLU A 550 33.70 4.71 -16.81
N ILE A 551 34.47 3.84 -16.15
CA ILE A 551 35.06 4.11 -14.83
C ILE A 551 36.38 4.89 -14.97
N GLU A 552 36.74 5.69 -13.96
CA GLU A 552 38.04 6.37 -13.86
C GLU A 552 39.17 5.37 -13.58
N LEU A 553 39.68 4.75 -14.65
CA LEU A 553 40.88 3.90 -14.65
C LEU A 553 42.07 4.62 -15.28
N ASP A 554 43.28 4.12 -15.01
CA ASP A 554 44.51 4.58 -15.66
C ASP A 554 44.37 4.50 -17.19
N SER A 555 44.83 5.54 -17.89
CA SER A 555 44.81 5.65 -19.34
C SER A 555 45.36 4.42 -20.06
N LYS A 556 46.42 3.80 -19.52
CA LYS A 556 47.03 2.59 -20.08
C LYS A 556 46.10 1.38 -19.96
N ILE A 557 45.38 1.27 -18.83
CA ILE A 557 44.40 0.20 -18.62
C ILE A 557 43.21 0.38 -19.56
N LYS A 558 42.74 1.62 -19.76
CA LYS A 558 41.63 1.92 -20.69
C LYS A 558 41.95 1.54 -22.14
N GLU A 559 43.16 1.82 -22.61
CA GLU A 559 43.59 1.46 -23.97
C GLU A 559 43.56 -0.06 -24.20
N VAL A 560 44.03 -0.82 -23.19
CA VAL A 560 44.02 -2.29 -23.21
C VAL A 560 42.58 -2.85 -23.19
N ILE A 561 41.69 -2.27 -22.39
CA ILE A 561 40.26 -2.64 -22.36
C ILE A 561 39.58 -2.32 -23.70
N GLN A 562 39.81 -1.13 -24.27
CA GLN A 562 39.21 -0.69 -25.54
C GLN A 562 39.59 -1.64 -26.68
N THR A 563 40.87 -1.97 -26.79
CA THR A 563 41.37 -2.93 -27.78
C THR A 563 40.69 -4.30 -27.65
N GLN A 564 40.44 -4.75 -26.41
CA GLN A 564 39.80 -6.03 -26.17
C GLN A 564 38.28 -6.00 -26.41
N LEU A 565 37.63 -4.87 -26.16
CA LEU A 565 36.21 -4.66 -26.45
C LEU A 565 35.94 -4.75 -27.96
N GLU A 566 36.75 -4.09 -28.77
CA GLU A 566 36.64 -4.13 -30.24
C GLU A 566 36.75 -5.58 -30.76
N ARG A 567 37.75 -6.33 -30.27
CA ARG A 567 37.92 -7.74 -30.61
C ARG A 567 36.72 -8.61 -30.22
N THR A 568 36.15 -8.35 -29.04
CA THR A 568 34.96 -9.07 -28.54
C THR A 568 33.73 -8.80 -29.42
N ASN A 569 33.51 -7.53 -29.80
CA ASN A 569 32.36 -7.12 -30.61
C ASN A 569 32.40 -7.67 -32.05
N VAL A 570 33.60 -7.84 -32.62
CA VAL A 570 33.76 -8.48 -33.95
C VAL A 570 33.26 -9.92 -33.94
N ILE A 571 33.45 -10.67 -32.85
CA ILE A 571 33.00 -12.07 -32.74
C ILE A 571 31.52 -12.13 -32.34
N LEU A 572 31.10 -11.28 -31.40
CA LEU A 572 29.72 -11.18 -30.94
C LEU A 572 28.76 -10.87 -32.09
N SER A 573 29.09 -9.90 -32.95
CA SER A 573 28.28 -9.55 -34.12
C SER A 573 28.09 -10.72 -35.07
N GLY A 574 29.15 -11.53 -35.29
CA GLY A 574 29.05 -12.78 -36.06
C GLY A 574 28.09 -13.80 -35.43
N CYS A 575 28.12 -13.94 -34.10
CA CYS A 575 27.25 -14.87 -33.38
C CYS A 575 25.77 -14.43 -33.38
N LEU A 576 25.50 -13.13 -33.20
CA LEU A 576 24.14 -12.57 -33.19
C LEU A 576 23.48 -12.65 -34.57
N GLN A 577 24.23 -12.33 -35.62
CA GLN A 577 23.76 -12.48 -37.00
C GLN A 577 23.33 -13.92 -37.28
N LEU A 578 24.10 -14.90 -36.79
CA LEU A 578 23.76 -16.32 -36.93
C LEU A 578 22.55 -16.72 -36.05
N ASP A 579 22.37 -16.18 -34.83
CA ASP A 579 21.20 -16.50 -33.98
C ASP A 579 19.87 -15.96 -34.51
N GLU A 580 19.86 -14.73 -35.05
CA GLU A 580 18.66 -14.13 -35.66
C GLU A 580 18.16 -14.93 -36.88
N LYS A 581 19.11 -15.55 -37.56
CA LYS A 581 18.92 -16.38 -38.74
C LYS A 581 18.38 -17.78 -38.42
N LEU A 582 18.32 -18.18 -37.14
CA LEU A 582 17.86 -19.52 -36.73
C LEU A 582 16.36 -19.60 -36.40
N PRO A 583 15.67 -20.69 -36.79
CA PRO A 583 14.24 -20.85 -36.53
C PRO A 583 13.95 -21.13 -35.04
N LYS A 584 13.49 -20.13 -34.27
CA LYS A 584 13.11 -20.28 -32.84
C LYS A 584 11.74 -20.96 -32.67
N THR A 585 11.68 -22.24 -32.31
CA THR A 585 10.44 -23.01 -32.06
C THR A 585 9.69 -22.56 -30.78
N ARG A 586 8.54 -21.87 -30.89
CA ARG A 586 7.55 -21.70 -29.80
C ARG A 586 6.11 -22.05 -30.27
N SER A 587 5.29 -22.55 -29.34
CA SER A 587 3.96 -23.15 -29.55
C SER A 587 2.86 -22.16 -29.96
N ARG A 588 1.95 -22.58 -30.86
CA ARG A 588 0.78 -21.81 -31.30
C ARG A 588 -0.24 -21.63 -30.15
N PHE A 589 -0.71 -20.40 -29.93
CA PHE A 589 -1.79 -20.10 -28.98
C PHE A 589 -3.15 -20.16 -29.71
N ASP A 590 -4.16 -20.80 -29.11
CA ASP A 590 -5.50 -20.97 -29.68
C ASP A 590 -6.46 -19.90 -29.16
N LEU A 591 -6.86 -18.96 -30.04
CA LEU A 591 -7.69 -17.80 -29.71
C LEU A 591 -9.12 -18.17 -29.30
N THR A 592 -9.59 -19.36 -29.68
CA THR A 592 -10.96 -19.81 -29.41
C THR A 592 -11.23 -20.12 -27.94
N LYS A 593 -10.19 -20.16 -27.10
CA LYS A 593 -10.28 -20.47 -25.66
C LYS A 593 -10.41 -19.25 -24.75
N LEU A 594 -10.50 -18.03 -25.29
CA LEU A 594 -10.67 -16.81 -24.50
C LEU A 594 -12.13 -16.65 -24.04
N ALA A 595 -12.36 -16.49 -22.72
CA ALA A 595 -13.70 -16.36 -22.13
C ALA A 595 -14.26 -14.92 -22.21
N MET A 596 -15.59 -14.79 -22.26
CA MET A 596 -16.29 -13.51 -22.08
C MET A 596 -16.24 -13.07 -20.62
N MET A 597 -16.04 -11.77 -20.35
CA MET A 597 -15.97 -11.22 -18.99
C MET A 597 -17.14 -10.27 -18.71
N SER A 598 -17.80 -10.41 -17.55
CA SER A 598 -18.90 -9.55 -17.07
C SER A 598 -18.42 -8.35 -16.24
N LEU A 599 -19.15 -7.24 -16.25
CA LEU A 599 -18.84 -6.03 -15.48
C LEU A 599 -19.31 -6.11 -14.00
N PRO A 600 -18.59 -5.47 -13.05
CA PRO A 600 -19.02 -5.39 -11.65
C PRO A 600 -20.22 -4.42 -11.46
N ARG A 601 -21.25 -4.83 -10.69
CA ARG A 601 -22.47 -4.05 -10.38
C ARG A 601 -22.36 -3.28 -9.05
N ILE A 602 -23.05 -2.13 -8.93
CA ILE A 602 -23.15 -1.28 -7.72
C ILE A 602 -24.24 -1.81 -6.75
N GLU A 603 -24.10 -1.63 -5.43
CA GLU A 603 -25.06 -2.07 -4.39
C GLU A 603 -26.39 -1.27 -4.37
N GLU A 604 -27.54 -1.95 -4.22
CA GLU A 604 -28.91 -1.38 -4.33
C GLU A 604 -29.24 -0.25 -3.33
N GLN A 605 -28.69 -0.28 -2.11
CA GLN A 605 -29.00 0.68 -1.04
C GLN A 605 -28.57 2.14 -1.33
N TYR A 606 -27.74 2.33 -2.37
CA TYR A 606 -27.26 3.65 -2.82
C TYR A 606 -27.74 3.99 -4.23
N ALA A 607 -28.61 3.18 -4.83
CA ALA A 607 -29.07 3.35 -6.21
C ALA A 607 -29.78 4.70 -6.44
N ASP A 608 -30.58 5.15 -5.46
CA ASP A 608 -31.30 6.44 -5.53
C ASP A 608 -30.39 7.67 -5.32
N LEU A 609 -29.11 7.44 -5.00
CA LEU A 609 -28.11 8.47 -4.68
C LEU A 609 -26.99 8.59 -5.75
N ILE A 610 -26.89 7.66 -6.71
CA ILE A 610 -25.83 7.61 -7.74
C ILE A 610 -26.44 7.40 -9.13
N GLU A 611 -26.21 8.32 -10.07
CA GLU A 611 -26.64 8.16 -11.46
C GLU A 611 -25.81 7.06 -12.19
N PRO A 612 -26.44 6.02 -12.80
CA PRO A 612 -25.76 4.86 -13.42
C PRO A 612 -24.83 5.12 -14.62
N GLN A 613 -24.59 6.37 -15.02
CA GLN A 613 -24.24 6.71 -16.40
C GLN A 613 -22.73 6.75 -16.73
N TYR A 614 -21.80 6.33 -15.84
CA TYR A 614 -20.38 6.72 -15.97
C TYR A 614 -19.28 5.65 -15.78
N LEU A 615 -19.46 4.40 -16.21
CA LEU A 615 -18.32 3.46 -16.39
C LEU A 615 -17.82 3.47 -17.85
N VAL A 616 -17.19 4.58 -18.26
CA VAL A 616 -16.62 4.73 -19.61
C VAL A 616 -15.43 3.78 -19.78
N GLY A 617 -15.45 2.97 -20.84
CA GLY A 617 -14.31 2.14 -21.26
C GLY A 617 -14.51 0.62 -21.19
N PHE A 618 -15.68 0.14 -20.76
CA PHE A 618 -15.96 -1.30 -20.64
C PHE A 618 -17.35 -1.63 -21.18
N GLY A 619 -17.49 -2.68 -22.00
CA GLY A 619 -18.72 -3.10 -22.70
C GLY A 619 -18.56 -3.25 -24.22
N ASP A 620 -19.58 -3.84 -24.86
CA ASP A 620 -19.66 -4.11 -26.31
C ASP A 620 -20.96 -3.53 -26.89
N ILE A 621 -21.05 -3.40 -28.22
CA ILE A 621 -22.27 -2.92 -28.90
C ILE A 621 -22.76 -3.97 -29.87
N GLU A 622 -24.00 -4.42 -29.68
CA GLU A 622 -24.69 -5.31 -30.58
C GLU A 622 -25.57 -4.51 -31.54
N LEU A 623 -25.39 -4.73 -32.84
CA LEU A 623 -26.17 -4.11 -33.91
C LEU A 623 -27.26 -5.08 -34.42
N ASP A 624 -28.50 -4.68 -34.23
CA ASP A 624 -29.66 -5.31 -34.87
C ASP A 624 -29.87 -4.69 -36.26
N ILE A 625 -29.42 -5.42 -37.28
CA ILE A 625 -29.50 -5.01 -38.69
C ILE A 625 -30.95 -4.75 -39.13
N ASN A 626 -31.91 -5.48 -38.53
CA ASN A 626 -33.31 -5.41 -38.91
C ASN A 626 -33.96 -4.09 -38.47
N LYS A 627 -33.53 -3.55 -37.32
CA LYS A 627 -34.02 -2.25 -36.83
C LYS A 627 -33.27 -1.06 -37.42
N CYS A 628 -32.08 -1.29 -37.99
CA CYS A 628 -31.21 -0.21 -38.46
C CYS A 628 -31.77 0.50 -39.70
N LEU A 629 -31.87 1.82 -39.62
CA LEU A 629 -32.28 2.69 -40.74
C LEU A 629 -31.13 3.12 -41.65
N ALA A 630 -29.88 2.77 -41.35
CA ALA A 630 -28.71 3.27 -42.06
C ALA A 630 -28.70 4.82 -42.20
N CYS A 631 -29.13 5.53 -41.16
CA CYS A 631 -29.28 6.99 -41.14
C CYS A 631 -28.00 7.75 -40.75
N ALA A 632 -26.88 7.04 -40.53
CA ALA A 632 -25.59 7.57 -40.07
C ALA A 632 -25.57 8.31 -38.72
N SER A 633 -26.70 8.49 -38.02
CA SER A 633 -26.74 9.25 -36.75
C SER A 633 -25.83 8.67 -35.66
N CYS A 634 -25.64 7.35 -35.63
CA CYS A 634 -24.70 6.69 -34.72
C CYS A 634 -23.23 6.95 -35.05
N GLN A 635 -22.90 7.14 -36.34
CA GLN A 635 -21.55 7.53 -36.78
C GLN A 635 -21.27 8.97 -36.38
N GLU A 636 -22.21 9.89 -36.62
CA GLU A 636 -22.06 11.31 -36.31
C GLU A 636 -21.83 11.58 -34.81
N ILE A 637 -22.48 10.82 -33.94
CA ILE A 637 -22.37 10.99 -32.49
C ILE A 637 -21.19 10.22 -31.88
N CYS A 638 -20.57 9.29 -32.61
CA CYS A 638 -19.51 8.44 -32.08
C CYS A 638 -18.20 9.24 -31.96
N PRO A 639 -17.69 9.50 -30.75
CA PRO A 639 -16.50 10.35 -30.57
C PRO A 639 -15.22 9.75 -31.15
N GLU A 640 -15.14 8.42 -31.22
CA GLU A 640 -13.96 7.67 -31.69
C GLU A 640 -14.17 7.10 -33.10
N SER A 641 -15.27 7.47 -33.78
CA SER A 641 -15.65 6.92 -35.10
C SER A 641 -15.66 5.38 -35.15
N ALA A 642 -15.97 4.73 -34.03
CA ALA A 642 -16.01 3.26 -33.92
C ALA A 642 -17.19 2.63 -34.68
N VAL A 643 -18.16 3.44 -35.09
CA VAL A 643 -19.33 3.03 -35.85
C VAL A 643 -19.32 3.81 -37.16
N ILE A 644 -19.25 3.11 -38.30
CA ILE A 644 -19.14 3.73 -39.62
C ILE A 644 -20.21 3.14 -40.53
N LEU A 645 -21.00 4.00 -41.17
CA LEU A 645 -21.87 3.61 -42.27
C LEU A 645 -21.02 3.36 -43.51
N THR A 646 -20.97 2.12 -43.95
CA THR A 646 -20.33 1.77 -45.22
C THR A 646 -21.31 1.94 -46.37
N THR A 647 -20.81 2.49 -47.48
CA THR A 647 -21.58 2.69 -48.71
C THR A 647 -21.73 1.41 -49.53
N GLU A 648 -21.43 0.26 -48.95
CA GLU A 648 -21.62 -1.04 -49.58
C GLU A 648 -22.96 -1.62 -49.16
N TRP A 649 -23.84 -1.81 -50.14
CA TRP A 649 -25.12 -2.47 -49.93
C TRP A 649 -25.02 -3.92 -50.38
N ASP A 650 -25.09 -4.84 -49.42
CA ASP A 650 -25.15 -6.28 -49.66
C ASP A 650 -26.54 -6.69 -50.18
N LEU A 651 -26.77 -6.35 -51.44
CA LEU A 651 -27.99 -6.70 -52.16
C LEU A 651 -28.21 -8.21 -52.27
N PRO A 652 -27.17 -9.06 -52.48
CA PRO A 652 -27.32 -10.52 -52.42
C PRO A 652 -27.96 -11.01 -51.11
N ALA A 653 -27.43 -10.61 -49.95
CA ALA A 653 -27.97 -11.01 -48.65
C ALA A 653 -29.37 -10.42 -48.40
N THR A 654 -29.60 -9.18 -48.83
CA THR A 654 -30.89 -8.50 -48.70
C THR A 654 -32.01 -9.24 -49.47
N LEU A 655 -31.69 -9.84 -50.61
CA LEU A 655 -32.65 -10.59 -51.41
C LEU A 655 -32.94 -12.00 -50.85
N ASP A 656 -32.05 -12.54 -50.02
CA ASP A 656 -32.23 -13.83 -49.33
C ASP A 656 -33.07 -13.74 -48.06
N MET A 657 -33.37 -12.54 -47.57
CA MET A 657 -34.22 -12.32 -46.40
C MET A 657 -35.59 -13.00 -46.58
N THR A 658 -36.07 -13.68 -45.54
CA THR A 658 -37.40 -14.31 -45.55
C THR A 658 -38.50 -13.24 -45.45
N GLU A 659 -39.77 -13.59 -45.73
CA GLU A 659 -40.88 -12.64 -45.53
C GLU A 659 -41.06 -12.25 -44.05
N GLU A 660 -40.64 -13.13 -43.12
CA GLU A 660 -40.61 -12.83 -41.69
C GLU A 660 -39.54 -11.79 -41.35
N ASP A 661 -38.33 -11.93 -41.89
CA ASP A 661 -37.25 -10.94 -41.75
C ASP A 661 -37.67 -9.58 -42.32
N LEU A 662 -38.34 -9.59 -43.48
CA LEU A 662 -38.90 -8.39 -44.09
C LEU A 662 -39.96 -7.73 -43.22
N GLY A 663 -40.75 -8.51 -42.48
CA GLY A 663 -41.74 -8.03 -41.52
C GLY A 663 -41.14 -7.22 -40.37
N ASN A 664 -39.91 -7.54 -39.99
CA ASN A 664 -39.17 -6.86 -38.92
C ASN A 664 -38.44 -5.59 -39.37
N LEU A 665 -38.37 -5.32 -40.67
CA LEU A 665 -37.75 -4.12 -41.21
C LEU A 665 -38.68 -2.90 -41.10
N PRO A 666 -38.12 -1.69 -40.97
CA PRO A 666 -38.85 -0.44 -41.14
C PRO A 666 -39.62 -0.41 -42.45
N GLU A 667 -40.85 0.11 -42.42
CA GLU A 667 -41.82 0.00 -43.52
C GLU A 667 -41.26 0.44 -44.88
N ASN A 668 -40.53 1.56 -44.91
CA ASN A 668 -39.90 2.09 -46.12
C ASN A 668 -38.85 1.13 -46.71
N ARG A 669 -38.06 0.47 -45.85
CA ARG A 669 -37.01 -0.48 -46.26
C ARG A 669 -37.64 -1.79 -46.73
N ARG A 670 -38.68 -2.26 -46.04
CA ARG A 670 -39.48 -3.43 -46.44
C ARG A 670 -40.08 -3.24 -47.83
N MET A 671 -40.80 -2.13 -48.06
CA MET A 671 -41.43 -1.85 -49.35
C MET A 671 -40.41 -1.79 -50.49
N LEU A 672 -39.26 -1.17 -50.24
CA LEU A 672 -38.20 -1.06 -51.22
C LEU A 672 -37.58 -2.42 -51.56
N ILE A 673 -37.28 -3.25 -50.56
CA ILE A 673 -36.72 -4.59 -50.81
C ILE A 673 -37.74 -5.47 -51.53
N GLN A 674 -39.03 -5.39 -51.18
CA GLN A 674 -40.09 -6.09 -51.91
C GLN A 674 -40.20 -5.62 -53.36
N LEU A 675 -40.05 -4.32 -53.62
CA LEU A 675 -40.01 -3.78 -54.97
C LEU A 675 -38.80 -4.31 -55.75
N ILE A 676 -37.61 -4.31 -55.13
CA ILE A 676 -36.40 -4.84 -55.76
C ILE A 676 -36.55 -6.35 -56.04
N LYS A 677 -37.10 -7.13 -55.10
CA LYS A 677 -37.41 -8.56 -55.30
C LYS A 677 -38.35 -8.79 -56.50
N LYS A 678 -39.36 -7.92 -56.67
CA LYS A 678 -40.31 -7.99 -57.79
C LYS A 678 -39.68 -7.64 -59.15
N ILE A 679 -38.70 -6.73 -59.16
CA ILE A 679 -38.03 -6.25 -60.39
C ILE A 679 -36.83 -7.15 -60.75
N ALA A 680 -36.24 -7.84 -59.77
CA ALA A 680 -35.02 -8.62 -59.95
C ALA A 680 -35.24 -9.83 -60.89
N VAL A 681 -34.74 -9.72 -62.12
CA VAL A 681 -34.74 -10.82 -63.11
C VAL A 681 -33.66 -11.85 -62.80
N LYS A 682 -32.55 -11.43 -62.18
CA LYS A 682 -31.42 -12.28 -61.77
C LYS A 682 -30.87 -11.80 -60.45
N LYS A 683 -30.53 -12.74 -59.56
CA LYS A 683 -29.90 -12.42 -58.27
C LYS A 683 -28.49 -11.83 -58.51
N PRO A 684 -28.20 -10.63 -57.98
CA PRO A 684 -26.86 -10.06 -58.03
C PRO A 684 -25.88 -10.95 -57.25
N THR A 685 -24.66 -11.08 -57.75
CA THR A 685 -23.61 -11.91 -57.13
C THR A 685 -22.60 -11.11 -56.33
N ARG A 686 -22.72 -9.77 -56.32
CA ARG A 686 -21.78 -8.86 -55.67
C ARG A 686 -22.55 -7.72 -55.00
N SER A 687 -21.98 -7.19 -53.92
CA SER A 687 -22.46 -5.98 -53.26
C SER A 687 -22.34 -4.76 -54.18
N ILE A 688 -23.24 -3.80 -54.02
CA ILE A 688 -23.26 -2.58 -54.82
C ILE A 688 -22.64 -1.45 -54.00
N LYS A 689 -21.72 -0.70 -54.61
CA LYS A 689 -21.17 0.53 -54.02
C LYS A 689 -22.10 1.70 -54.33
N LEU A 690 -22.54 2.38 -53.29
CA LEU A 690 -23.40 3.55 -53.35
C LEU A 690 -22.58 4.84 -53.24
N PRO A 691 -23.09 5.98 -53.73
CA PRO A 691 -22.50 7.30 -53.49
C PRO A 691 -22.35 7.61 -51.99
N LYS A 692 -21.40 8.48 -51.63
CA LYS A 692 -20.98 8.72 -50.23
C LYS A 692 -22.03 9.36 -49.31
N ASP A 693 -23.19 9.75 -49.84
CA ASP A 693 -24.23 10.47 -49.09
C ASP A 693 -25.63 9.81 -49.21
N THR A 694 -25.71 8.58 -49.72
CA THR A 694 -26.99 7.86 -49.81
C THR A 694 -27.38 7.28 -48.45
N LEU A 695 -27.96 8.12 -47.58
CA LEU A 695 -28.56 7.70 -46.32
C LEU A 695 -29.76 6.77 -46.58
N GLY A 696 -30.05 5.89 -45.61
CA GLY A 696 -31.10 4.88 -45.76
C GLY A 696 -30.63 3.59 -46.43
N PHE A 697 -29.39 3.58 -46.93
CA PHE A 697 -28.78 2.47 -47.64
C PHE A 697 -27.38 2.19 -47.12
N GLY A 698 -26.98 0.92 -47.14
CA GLY A 698 -25.68 0.47 -46.66
C GLY A 698 -25.73 -0.27 -45.32
N THR A 699 -24.55 -0.56 -44.81
CA THR A 699 -24.37 -1.40 -43.61
C THR A 699 -23.50 -0.67 -42.60
N ILE A 700 -23.98 -0.60 -41.36
CA ILE A 700 -23.17 -0.09 -40.25
C ILE A 700 -22.09 -1.13 -39.93
N LYS A 701 -20.83 -0.74 -40.03
CA LYS A 701 -19.69 -1.51 -39.52
C LYS A 701 -19.31 -0.97 -38.15
N TYR A 702 -19.14 -1.89 -37.21
CA TYR A 702 -18.68 -1.64 -35.87
C TYR A 702 -17.22 -2.10 -35.76
N ASN A 703 -16.33 -1.23 -35.32
CA ASN A 703 -14.96 -1.61 -34.97
C ASN A 703 -14.84 -1.69 -33.44
N PRO A 704 -14.77 -2.90 -32.86
CA PRO A 704 -14.66 -3.07 -31.42
C PRO A 704 -13.36 -2.47 -30.89
N LEU A 705 -12.32 -2.30 -31.72
CA LEU A 705 -11.03 -1.76 -31.28
C LEU A 705 -11.10 -0.26 -30.91
N LEU A 706 -11.97 0.48 -31.58
CA LEU A 706 -12.13 1.94 -31.43
C LEU A 706 -13.20 2.31 -30.40
N CYS A 707 -14.13 1.41 -30.08
CA CYS A 707 -15.29 1.75 -29.26
C CYS A 707 -14.94 2.01 -27.79
N ILE A 708 -15.23 3.19 -27.25
CA ILE A 708 -15.02 3.49 -25.82
C ILE A 708 -16.23 3.19 -24.92
N ALA A 709 -17.22 2.44 -25.44
CA ALA A 709 -18.41 2.04 -24.67
C ALA A 709 -19.16 3.25 -24.05
N CYS A 710 -19.26 4.38 -24.77
CA CYS A 710 -19.86 5.61 -24.23
C CYS A 710 -21.38 5.71 -24.33
N ARG A 711 -22.06 4.67 -24.84
CA ARG A 711 -23.53 4.55 -25.02
C ARG A 711 -24.24 5.61 -25.88
N LYS A 712 -23.57 6.69 -26.29
CA LYS A 712 -24.16 7.75 -27.13
C LYS A 712 -24.81 7.27 -28.42
N CYS A 713 -24.26 6.23 -29.05
CA CYS A 713 -24.82 5.67 -30.28
C CYS A 713 -26.10 4.86 -30.05
N GLU A 714 -26.26 4.23 -28.88
CA GLU A 714 -27.49 3.58 -28.43
C GLU A 714 -28.57 4.63 -28.17
N GLU A 715 -28.23 5.66 -27.37
CA GLU A 715 -29.13 6.78 -27.03
C GLU A 715 -29.64 7.54 -28.26
N ARG A 716 -28.78 7.71 -29.26
CA ARG A 716 -29.11 8.47 -30.48
C ARG A 716 -29.82 7.63 -31.54
N CYS A 717 -29.83 6.30 -31.41
CA CYS A 717 -30.39 5.44 -32.45
C CYS A 717 -31.93 5.54 -32.45
N PRO A 718 -32.56 6.05 -33.53
CA PRO A 718 -34.01 6.33 -33.53
C PRO A 718 -34.88 5.08 -33.37
N ASN A 719 -34.37 3.91 -33.76
CA ASN A 719 -35.07 2.63 -33.66
C ASN A 719 -34.43 1.68 -32.63
N SER A 720 -33.53 2.18 -31.78
CA SER A 720 -32.78 1.36 -30.81
C SER A 720 -32.13 0.12 -31.46
N ALA A 721 -31.60 0.29 -32.68
CA ALA A 721 -30.94 -0.76 -33.44
C ALA A 721 -29.55 -1.12 -32.89
N LEU A 722 -28.97 -0.25 -32.05
CA LEU A 722 -27.74 -0.52 -31.32
C LEU A 722 -28.11 -0.74 -29.86
N SER A 723 -27.66 -1.86 -29.29
CA SER A 723 -27.86 -2.18 -27.87
C SER A 723 -26.51 -2.37 -27.19
N PHE A 724 -26.38 -1.79 -26.00
CA PHE A 724 -25.15 -1.89 -25.23
C PHE A 724 -25.15 -3.16 -24.38
N GLN A 725 -24.07 -3.93 -24.50
CA GLN A 725 -23.87 -5.17 -23.76
C GLN A 725 -22.84 -4.98 -22.64
N GLU A 726 -23.20 -5.37 -21.42
CA GLU A 726 -22.35 -5.29 -20.21
C GLU A 726 -21.33 -6.44 -20.10
N PHE A 727 -20.81 -6.91 -21.24
CA PHE A 727 -19.76 -7.93 -21.31
C PHE A 727 -18.74 -7.59 -22.39
N TRP A 728 -17.56 -8.23 -22.32
CA TRP A 728 -16.48 -8.06 -23.31
C TRP A 728 -16.29 -9.31 -24.17
N ASN A 729 -16.32 -9.12 -25.50
CA ASN A 729 -16.04 -10.15 -26.49
C ASN A 729 -14.54 -10.16 -26.89
N PHE A 730 -13.68 -10.68 -26.01
CA PHE A 730 -12.24 -10.79 -26.26
C PHE A 730 -11.87 -11.54 -27.56
N PRO A 731 -12.52 -12.66 -27.92
CA PRO A 731 -12.24 -13.35 -29.18
C PRO A 731 -12.34 -12.45 -30.41
N GLU A 732 -13.41 -11.66 -30.50
CA GLU A 732 -13.66 -10.78 -31.65
C GLU A 732 -12.69 -9.59 -31.70
N ILE A 733 -12.36 -9.02 -30.54
CA ILE A 733 -11.32 -7.99 -30.40
C ILE A 733 -9.97 -8.52 -30.90
N MET A 734 -9.57 -9.72 -30.50
CA MET A 734 -8.28 -10.32 -30.91
C MET A 734 -8.26 -10.70 -32.38
N LYS A 735 -9.39 -11.19 -32.93
CA LYS A 735 -9.52 -11.48 -34.36
C LYS A 735 -9.33 -10.21 -35.20
N THR A 736 -10.04 -9.14 -34.85
CA THR A 736 -9.94 -7.84 -35.54
C THR A 736 -8.50 -7.31 -35.48
N LEU A 737 -7.85 -7.44 -34.33
CA LEU A 737 -6.46 -6.99 -34.13
C LEU A 737 -5.44 -7.76 -34.97
N LEU A 738 -5.63 -9.08 -35.18
CA LEU A 738 -4.76 -9.91 -36.01
C LEU A 738 -5.02 -9.77 -37.51
N GLU A 739 -6.23 -9.36 -37.90
CA GLU A 739 -6.59 -9.09 -39.30
C GLU A 739 -6.13 -7.69 -39.75
N GLU A 740 -6.12 -6.70 -38.84
CA GLU A 740 -5.74 -5.30 -39.12
C GLU A 740 -4.26 -4.97 -38.86
N GLY A 741 -3.50 -5.86 -38.20
CA GLY A 741 -2.06 -5.69 -37.89
C GLY A 741 -1.15 -6.65 -38.62
#